data_AF-A0A965WX72-F1
#
_entry.id   AF-A0A965WX72-F1
#
_cell.length_a   1.000
_cell.length_b   1.000
_cell.length_c   1.000
_cell.angle_alpha   90.00
_cell.angle_beta   90.00
_cell.angle_gamma   90.00
#
_symmetry.space_group_name_H-M   'P 1'
#
loop_
_entity.id
_entity.type
_entity.pdbx_description
1 polymer ?
#
loop_
_entity_poly.entity_id
_entity_poly.type
_entity_poly.pdbx_seq_one_letter_code
_entity_poly.pdbx_strand_id
1 'polypeptide(L)'
;MFDVIVLTAANAAQAEGYRVQMAWRQQNGLIDPQTRVFVFTDPGGRRVGSFGATIHVLNELTTLLPAAFSRKNSFEGQNILICHSGGDSRRTPAYTAQGKIFTPVPTRGADQQPLVLFDLIHRTVTNVPQPEGGQVLITSGDVLLTFDHASVDFSKPGVTGVAYFGPVERGARHGVYIPDQFDAHEDRTVCLPVADFLQKPSAELVAAHRGIDPFGRVAIDTGLVRLDPATCQHLLNHAVPRAKKNGLLQAVVEGLCPSMDLYEEFMMALVPSITEEAYIQQLGVQRKHAPAHLQRLRAFYRAMHTLSFHVNIVPTCEFFHIGSSRELLTGFSTLSRTAQTYAFENGSASVIEDANNAEQSFIFNSCIQAPLQTGRALIEAVDYAGPRMELMGDNIVTGLPAEAREAVVLPAGIGLVCLPIQENQWSVVVYGLEDDFKTPFGSERTCHFLNHDIAHWMKSNHITASQMWQQGEQKDGLWRARIWRVGPLNEVLSEALQIATGGGWSSAKRVARYSLADLVVRVNQARLLEVRREIHRKINVMQVRYRLLNDDALSARTVCDEIRTEAEAFDVLQQLSNLVQSETQQKPLLRARVLKLMAMIRERHLQKRDVAPTSEAFLREAFAAVAESVAVNFVPMQKPRAAAILHDQVVWVTTPVRIDFAGGWSDTPPICSELGGQVLNAAITLNGLYPIQVMAKLNNA
;
A
#
# COMPACT_ATOMS: atom_id res chain seq x y z
N MET A 1 13.59 -10.04 -7.48
CA MET A 1 13.18 -9.21 -6.33
C MET A 1 14.10 -8.01 -6.29
N PHE A 2 13.62 -6.82 -5.93
CA PHE A 2 14.46 -5.62 -5.91
C PHE A 2 15.46 -5.65 -4.75
N ASP A 3 16.72 -5.34 -5.04
CA ASP A 3 17.78 -5.20 -4.04
C ASP A 3 17.62 -3.89 -3.26
N VAL A 4 17.07 -2.86 -3.91
CA VAL A 4 16.87 -1.52 -3.33
C VAL A 4 15.51 -0.96 -3.73
N ILE A 5 14.79 -0.40 -2.76
CA ILE A 5 13.57 0.37 -2.98
C ILE A 5 13.76 1.78 -2.45
N VAL A 6 13.42 2.77 -3.28
CA VAL A 6 13.50 4.18 -2.95
C VAL A 6 12.15 4.85 -3.07
N LEU A 7 11.73 5.57 -2.03
CA LEU A 7 10.60 6.51 -2.10
C LEU A 7 11.11 7.95 -2.10
N THR A 8 10.55 8.80 -2.97
CA THR A 8 10.79 10.24 -2.88
C THR A 8 9.70 10.93 -2.08
N ALA A 9 10.05 11.91 -1.25
CA ALA A 9 9.14 12.66 -0.40
C ALA A 9 9.33 14.18 -0.60
N ALA A 10 8.25 14.94 -0.46
CA ALA A 10 8.26 16.39 -0.65
C ALA A 10 9.05 17.14 0.42
N ASN A 11 9.06 16.63 1.65
CA ASN A 11 9.69 17.27 2.80
C ASN A 11 10.04 16.25 3.90
N ALA A 12 10.79 16.70 4.91
CA ALA A 12 11.29 15.85 6.00
C ALA A 12 10.17 15.19 6.84
N ALA A 13 9.06 15.89 7.09
CA ALA A 13 7.95 15.34 7.86
C ALA A 13 7.28 14.18 7.12
N GLN A 14 7.05 14.34 5.81
CA GLN A 14 6.53 13.26 4.97
C GLN A 14 7.51 12.09 4.87
N ALA A 15 8.81 12.36 4.71
CA ALA A 15 9.83 11.31 4.64
C ALA A 15 9.87 10.46 5.92
N GLU A 16 9.69 11.08 7.08
CA GLU A 16 9.65 10.35 8.35
C GLU A 16 8.46 9.41 8.43
N GLY A 17 7.26 9.87 8.04
CA GLY A 17 6.09 9.00 7.93
C GLY A 17 6.30 7.82 6.97
N TYR A 18 6.95 8.07 5.83
CA TYR A 18 7.28 7.03 4.85
C TYR A 18 8.28 6.01 5.42
N ARG A 19 9.29 6.43 6.19
CA ARG A 19 10.24 5.50 6.83
C ARG A 19 9.54 4.57 7.82
N VAL A 20 8.65 5.11 8.66
CA VAL A 20 7.86 4.30 9.61
C VAL A 20 6.98 3.29 8.86
N GLN A 21 6.33 3.71 7.78
CA GLN A 21 5.50 2.84 6.94
C GLN A 21 6.31 1.72 6.27
N MET A 22 7.51 2.03 5.76
CA MET A 22 8.36 1.04 5.10
C MET A 22 9.00 0.06 6.08
N ALA A 23 9.47 0.55 7.23
CA ALA A 23 10.02 -0.29 8.29
C ALA A 23 9.00 -1.31 8.79
N TRP A 24 7.73 -0.88 8.97
CA TRP A 24 6.65 -1.79 9.33
C TRP A 24 6.44 -2.88 8.27
N ARG A 25 6.48 -2.53 6.98
CA ARG A 25 6.33 -3.51 5.88
C ARG A 25 7.46 -4.54 5.86
N GLN A 26 8.70 -4.14 6.11
CA GLN A 26 9.83 -5.08 6.22
C GLN A 26 9.67 -5.99 7.44
N GLN A 27 9.27 -5.45 8.59
CA GLN A 27 9.07 -6.25 9.82
C GLN A 27 7.95 -7.28 9.69
N ASN A 28 6.96 -7.01 8.83
CA ASN A 28 5.78 -7.85 8.65
C ASN A 28 5.81 -8.67 7.35
N GLY A 29 6.96 -8.76 6.68
CA GLY A 29 7.17 -9.63 5.51
C GLY A 29 6.55 -9.15 4.19
N LEU A 30 6.06 -7.89 4.11
CA LEU A 30 5.55 -7.29 2.87
C LEU A 30 6.67 -6.78 1.94
N ILE A 31 7.84 -6.55 2.51
CA ILE A 31 9.10 -6.26 1.80
C ILE A 31 10.12 -7.26 2.33
N ASP A 32 10.95 -7.80 1.44
CA ASP A 32 11.98 -8.75 1.82
C ASP A 32 12.97 -8.12 2.83
N PRO A 33 13.34 -8.85 3.91
CA PRO A 33 14.28 -8.34 4.91
C PRO A 33 15.66 -7.95 4.35
N GLN A 34 16.08 -8.52 3.21
CA GLN A 34 17.35 -8.22 2.54
C GLN A 34 17.26 -6.99 1.63
N THR A 35 16.06 -6.59 1.20
CA THR A 35 15.87 -5.39 0.38
C THR A 35 16.22 -4.14 1.18
N ARG A 36 17.09 -3.29 0.62
CA ARG A 36 17.47 -2.03 1.25
C ARG A 36 16.45 -0.95 0.91
N VAL A 37 15.88 -0.31 1.92
CA VAL A 37 14.88 0.75 1.72
C VAL A 37 15.44 2.12 2.04
N PHE A 38 15.25 3.08 1.13
CA PHE A 38 15.61 4.47 1.32
C PHE A 38 14.41 5.41 1.09
N VAL A 39 14.38 6.50 1.85
CA VAL A 39 13.43 7.60 1.65
C VAL A 39 14.21 8.90 1.54
N PHE A 40 14.18 9.50 0.35
CA PHE A 40 14.87 10.77 0.08
C PHE A 40 13.86 11.92 -0.03
N THR A 41 14.21 13.03 0.58
CA THR A 41 13.44 14.28 0.47
C THR A 41 13.92 15.11 -0.70
N ASP A 42 13.01 15.85 -1.33
CA ASP A 42 13.38 16.91 -2.25
C ASP A 42 14.37 17.91 -1.59
N PRO A 43 15.52 18.21 -2.23
CA PRO A 43 16.55 19.09 -1.68
C PRO A 43 16.03 20.44 -1.16
N GLY A 44 16.39 20.77 0.08
CA GLY A 44 15.97 22.02 0.74
C GLY A 44 14.46 22.12 0.99
N GLY A 45 13.70 21.02 0.89
CA GLY A 45 12.24 21.02 1.02
C GLY A 45 11.52 21.76 -0.10
N ARG A 46 12.21 22.01 -1.23
CA ARG A 46 11.68 22.69 -2.40
C ARG A 46 11.33 21.65 -3.44
N ARG A 47 10.15 21.74 -4.05
CA ARG A 47 9.74 20.79 -5.09
C ARG A 47 10.72 20.80 -6.27
N VAL A 48 11.43 19.69 -6.48
CA VAL A 48 12.47 19.60 -7.54
C VAL A 48 11.97 18.93 -8.82
N GLY A 49 10.76 18.40 -8.81
CA GLY A 49 10.16 17.67 -9.95
C GLY A 49 10.67 16.23 -10.06
N SER A 50 10.02 15.41 -10.89
CA SER A 50 10.33 13.97 -10.99
C SER A 50 11.78 13.75 -11.45
N PHE A 51 12.25 14.45 -12.49
CA PHE A 51 13.62 14.31 -12.97
C PHE A 51 14.66 14.82 -11.97
N GLY A 52 14.39 15.98 -11.36
CA GLY A 52 15.27 16.55 -10.32
C GLY A 52 15.43 15.60 -9.14
N ALA A 53 14.36 14.91 -8.76
CA ALA A 53 14.39 13.88 -7.74
C ALA A 53 15.13 12.62 -8.22
N THR A 54 14.92 12.15 -9.46
CA THR A 54 15.63 10.99 -10.03
C THR A 54 17.15 11.20 -9.97
N ILE A 55 17.66 12.32 -10.47
CA ILE A 55 19.12 12.56 -10.50
C ILE A 55 19.70 12.72 -9.10
N HIS A 56 18.93 13.26 -8.15
CA HIS A 56 19.33 13.35 -6.75
C HIS A 56 19.42 11.96 -6.12
N VAL A 57 18.39 11.13 -6.28
CA VAL A 57 18.37 9.74 -5.80
C VAL A 57 19.53 8.93 -6.36
N LEU A 58 19.75 8.97 -7.68
CA LEU A 58 20.86 8.26 -8.32
C LEU A 58 22.21 8.68 -7.71
N ASN A 59 22.40 9.98 -7.47
CA ASN A 59 23.63 10.49 -6.86
C ASN A 59 23.81 9.98 -5.42
N GLU A 60 22.77 10.07 -4.58
CA GLU A 60 22.80 9.56 -3.20
C GLU A 60 23.14 8.06 -3.17
N LEU A 61 22.53 7.27 -4.06
CA LEU A 61 22.79 5.83 -4.14
C LEU A 61 24.25 5.50 -4.48
N THR A 62 24.98 6.33 -5.24
CA THR A 62 26.41 6.07 -5.48
C THR A 62 27.27 6.09 -4.23
N THR A 63 26.82 6.81 -3.19
CA THR A 63 27.51 6.89 -1.89
C THR A 63 27.10 5.76 -0.95
N LEU A 64 25.84 5.30 -1.07
CA LEU A 64 25.25 4.31 -0.16
C LEU A 64 25.46 2.88 -0.65
N LEU A 65 25.47 2.66 -1.97
CA LEU A 65 25.74 1.36 -2.56
C LEU A 65 27.27 1.20 -2.66
N PRO A 66 27.89 0.24 -1.95
CA PRO A 66 29.30 -0.03 -2.15
C PRO A 66 29.49 -0.42 -3.62
N ALA A 67 30.40 0.24 -4.33
CA ALA A 67 30.94 -0.34 -5.54
C ALA A 67 31.50 -1.71 -5.11
N ALA A 68 30.91 -2.81 -5.59
CA ALA A 68 31.53 -4.12 -5.40
C ALA A 68 33.00 -3.96 -5.80
N PHE A 69 33.93 -4.50 -5.02
CA PHE A 69 35.39 -4.24 -5.12
C PHE A 69 35.99 -4.38 -6.55
N SER A 70 35.24 -4.85 -7.55
CA SER A 70 35.59 -4.94 -8.97
C SER A 70 34.79 -4.07 -9.96
N ARG A 71 33.70 -3.37 -9.58
CA ARG A 71 32.79 -2.68 -10.53
C ARG A 71 33.00 -1.16 -10.55
N LYS A 72 33.12 -0.57 -11.75
CA LYS A 72 33.25 0.89 -11.96
C LYS A 72 31.92 1.65 -11.80
N ASN A 73 30.80 0.94 -11.84
CA ASN A 73 29.45 1.48 -11.84
C ASN A 73 28.63 0.90 -10.67
N SER A 74 28.13 1.75 -9.78
CA SER A 74 27.40 1.34 -8.57
C SER A 74 26.05 0.65 -8.85
N PHE A 75 25.53 0.74 -10.09
CA PHE A 75 24.23 0.18 -10.49
C PHE A 75 24.34 -1.20 -11.18
N GLU A 76 25.55 -1.65 -11.54
CA GLU A 76 25.74 -2.95 -12.19
C GLU A 76 25.37 -4.10 -11.26
N GLY A 77 24.50 -4.99 -11.75
CA GLY A 77 23.99 -6.15 -11.03
C GLY A 77 23.05 -5.80 -9.86
N GLN A 78 22.49 -4.59 -9.84
CA GLN A 78 21.52 -4.15 -8.84
C GLN A 78 20.16 -3.90 -9.51
N ASN A 79 19.09 -4.48 -8.99
CA ASN A 79 17.72 -4.16 -9.33
C ASN A 79 17.18 -3.13 -8.34
N ILE A 80 17.00 -1.89 -8.81
CA ILE A 80 16.60 -0.75 -7.98
C ILE A 80 15.23 -0.23 -8.44
N LEU A 81 14.33 -0.04 -7.50
CA LEU A 81 13.03 0.60 -7.72
C LEU A 81 13.04 2.02 -7.15
N ILE A 82 12.63 3.01 -7.95
CA ILE A 82 12.38 4.38 -7.52
C ILE A 82 10.89 4.69 -7.70
N CYS A 83 10.16 4.87 -6.60
CA CYS A 83 8.77 5.30 -6.62
C CYS A 83 8.67 6.80 -6.27
N HIS A 84 8.31 7.61 -7.26
CA HIS A 84 8.11 9.04 -7.05
C HIS A 84 6.83 9.31 -6.25
N SER A 85 6.98 9.85 -5.04
CA SER A 85 5.88 10.07 -4.10
C SER A 85 5.88 11.45 -3.45
N GLY A 86 6.68 12.38 -3.98
CA GLY A 86 6.90 13.73 -3.46
C GLY A 86 5.82 14.76 -3.82
N GLY A 87 4.61 14.33 -4.17
CA GLY A 87 3.50 15.24 -4.44
C GLY A 87 2.72 15.61 -3.18
N ASP A 88 2.35 16.88 -3.02
CA ASP A 88 1.51 17.38 -1.91
C ASP A 88 0.09 16.78 -1.88
N SER A 89 -0.31 15.98 -2.86
CA SER A 89 -1.61 15.28 -2.90
C SER A 89 -2.87 16.16 -2.70
N ARG A 90 -2.76 17.46 -2.99
CA ARG A 90 -3.74 18.51 -2.62
C ARG A 90 -5.21 18.23 -2.98
N ARG A 91 -5.46 17.47 -4.05
CA ARG A 91 -6.82 17.13 -4.53
C ARG A 91 -7.48 15.95 -3.79
N THR A 92 -6.78 15.33 -2.84
CA THR A 92 -7.29 14.18 -2.08
C THR A 92 -7.01 14.39 -0.57
N PRO A 93 -7.73 15.31 0.10
CA PRO A 93 -7.47 15.65 1.51
C PRO A 93 -7.51 14.44 2.46
N ALA A 94 -8.38 13.46 2.20
CA ALA A 94 -8.53 12.22 2.98
C ALA A 94 -7.22 11.53 3.35
N TYR A 95 -6.24 11.56 2.43
CA TYR A 95 -4.98 10.82 2.56
C TYR A 95 -3.75 11.72 2.35
N THR A 96 -3.94 13.04 2.33
CA THR A 96 -2.84 13.97 2.09
C THR A 96 -1.76 13.87 3.17
N ALA A 97 -2.14 13.68 4.43
CA ALA A 97 -1.21 13.60 5.56
C ALA A 97 -0.22 12.43 5.46
N GLN A 98 -0.67 11.28 4.97
CA GLN A 98 0.14 10.06 4.83
C GLN A 98 0.76 9.90 3.42
N GLY A 99 0.37 10.73 2.46
CA GLY A 99 0.75 10.61 1.06
C GLY A 99 -0.06 9.56 0.30
N LYS A 100 -0.36 9.85 -0.98
CA LYS A 100 -1.17 8.97 -1.85
C LYS A 100 -0.64 7.53 -1.96
N ILE A 101 0.69 7.37 -1.97
CA ILE A 101 1.31 6.06 -2.06
C ILE A 101 0.97 5.14 -0.88
N PHE A 102 0.61 5.72 0.27
CA PHE A 102 0.15 4.98 1.45
C PHE A 102 -1.37 5.03 1.63
N THR A 103 -2.13 5.34 0.56
CA THR A 103 -3.61 5.24 0.58
C THR A 103 -4.01 3.79 0.86
N PRO A 104 -4.77 3.53 1.94
CA PRO A 104 -5.32 2.22 2.25
C PRO A 104 -6.15 1.68 1.09
N VAL A 105 -6.00 0.40 0.81
CA VAL A 105 -6.79 -0.31 -0.19
C VAL A 105 -7.61 -1.40 0.49
N PRO A 106 -8.79 -1.73 -0.02
CA PRO A 106 -9.72 -2.69 0.58
C PRO A 106 -9.34 -4.13 0.27
N THR A 107 -8.10 -4.48 0.54
CA THR A 107 -7.57 -5.83 0.31
C THR A 107 -6.54 -6.14 1.39
N ARG A 108 -6.22 -7.42 1.53
CA ARG A 108 -5.39 -7.94 2.62
C ARG A 108 -4.19 -8.73 2.11
N GLY A 109 -3.14 -8.73 2.90
CA GLY A 109 -1.97 -9.59 2.71
C GLY A 109 -2.24 -11.05 3.10
N ALA A 110 -1.24 -11.91 2.91
CA ALA A 110 -1.32 -13.33 3.27
C ALA A 110 -1.69 -13.53 4.75
N ASP A 111 -1.17 -12.70 5.64
CA ASP A 111 -1.46 -12.74 7.09
C ASP A 111 -2.61 -11.80 7.50
N GLN A 112 -3.57 -11.57 6.60
CA GLN A 112 -4.72 -10.65 6.81
C GLN A 112 -4.34 -9.18 7.09
N GLN A 113 -3.06 -8.83 6.93
CA GLN A 113 -2.54 -7.49 7.18
C GLN A 113 -3.15 -6.46 6.21
N PRO A 114 -3.42 -5.23 6.67
CA PRO A 114 -3.94 -4.17 5.80
C PRO A 114 -2.90 -3.75 4.76
N LEU A 115 -3.34 -3.63 3.51
CA LEU A 115 -2.49 -3.18 2.42
C LEU A 115 -2.76 -1.71 2.07
N VAL A 116 -1.78 -1.07 1.44
CA VAL A 116 -1.92 0.26 0.83
C VAL A 116 -1.52 0.21 -0.64
N LEU A 117 -1.75 1.32 -1.35
CA LEU A 117 -1.40 1.47 -2.76
C LEU A 117 0.04 1.06 -3.09
N PHE A 118 1.02 1.43 -2.25
CA PHE A 118 2.42 1.00 -2.35
C PHE A 118 2.55 -0.51 -2.50
N ASP A 119 1.85 -1.28 -1.67
CA ASP A 119 1.99 -2.74 -1.61
C ASP A 119 1.53 -3.37 -2.94
N LEU A 120 0.50 -2.80 -3.56
CA LEU A 120 -0.01 -3.24 -4.86
C LEU A 120 0.90 -2.78 -6.02
N ILE A 121 1.41 -1.55 -5.97
CA ILE A 121 2.40 -1.05 -6.93
C ILE A 121 3.65 -1.94 -6.88
N HIS A 122 4.17 -2.21 -5.68
CA HIS A 122 5.36 -3.04 -5.45
C HIS A 122 5.19 -4.46 -6.02
N ARG A 123 4.04 -5.10 -5.76
CA ARG A 123 3.69 -6.41 -6.35
C ARG A 123 3.69 -6.37 -7.88
N THR A 124 3.10 -5.34 -8.46
CA THR A 124 3.03 -5.15 -9.93
C THR A 124 4.44 -5.03 -10.52
N VAL A 125 5.27 -4.16 -9.97
CA VAL A 125 6.62 -3.92 -10.49
C VAL A 125 7.61 -5.02 -10.13
N THR A 126 7.32 -5.88 -9.14
CA THR A 126 8.15 -7.07 -8.90
C THR A 126 7.95 -8.14 -9.96
N ASN A 127 6.76 -8.18 -10.59
CA ASN A 127 6.41 -9.17 -11.61
C ASN A 127 6.93 -8.83 -13.02
N VAL A 128 7.44 -7.62 -13.26
CA VAL A 128 8.10 -7.30 -14.54
C VAL A 128 9.50 -7.92 -14.59
N PRO A 129 10.11 -8.10 -15.78
CA PRO A 129 11.44 -8.69 -15.90
C PRO A 129 12.50 -7.93 -15.09
N GLN A 130 13.43 -8.69 -14.48
CA GLN A 130 14.54 -8.15 -13.70
C GLN A 130 15.87 -8.66 -14.29
N PRO A 131 16.51 -7.90 -15.19
CA PRO A 131 17.74 -8.33 -15.86
C PRO A 131 18.87 -8.61 -14.87
N GLU A 132 19.64 -9.68 -15.08
CA GLU A 132 20.80 -10.02 -14.23
C GLU A 132 21.88 -8.91 -14.21
N GLY A 133 21.99 -8.16 -15.30
CA GLY A 133 22.88 -7.00 -15.41
C GLY A 133 22.48 -5.82 -14.50
N GLY A 134 21.30 -5.85 -13.89
CA GLY A 134 20.75 -4.77 -13.08
C GLY A 134 19.90 -3.77 -13.89
N GLN A 135 19.18 -2.93 -13.17
CA GLN A 135 18.34 -1.86 -13.70
C GLN A 135 17.96 -0.85 -12.62
N VAL A 136 17.60 0.35 -13.04
CA VAL A 136 16.79 1.28 -12.25
C VAL A 136 15.42 1.40 -12.90
N LEU A 137 14.38 0.93 -12.21
CA LEU A 137 12.99 1.07 -12.63
C LEU A 137 12.36 2.24 -11.88
N ILE A 138 11.79 3.18 -12.62
CA ILE A 138 11.10 4.37 -12.10
C ILE A 138 9.60 4.18 -12.28
N THR A 139 8.83 4.50 -11.24
CA THR A 139 7.35 4.47 -11.26
C THR A 139 6.75 5.64 -10.48
N SER A 140 5.46 5.91 -10.67
CA SER A 140 4.70 6.87 -9.87
C SER A 140 4.06 6.21 -8.64
N GLY A 141 3.96 6.95 -7.54
CA GLY A 141 3.32 6.51 -6.30
C GLY A 141 1.80 6.71 -6.24
N ASP A 142 1.14 7.19 -7.29
CA ASP A 142 -0.30 7.53 -7.29
C ASP A 142 -1.13 6.82 -8.37
N VAL A 143 -0.51 5.91 -9.11
CA VAL A 143 -1.15 5.10 -10.15
C VAL A 143 -0.86 3.63 -9.87
N LEU A 144 -1.92 2.83 -9.76
CA LEU A 144 -1.81 1.38 -9.80
C LEU A 144 -2.11 0.90 -11.22
N LEU A 145 -1.17 0.16 -11.79
CA LEU A 145 -1.23 -0.36 -13.15
C LEU A 145 -1.66 -1.83 -13.11
N THR A 146 -2.53 -2.23 -14.04
CA THR A 146 -2.91 -3.63 -14.22
C THR A 146 -2.75 -4.02 -15.68
N PHE A 147 -1.71 -4.81 -15.98
CA PHE A 147 -1.37 -5.28 -17.33
C PHE A 147 -0.64 -6.63 -17.25
N ASP A 148 -0.45 -7.29 -18.40
CA ASP A 148 0.33 -8.52 -18.48
C ASP A 148 1.84 -8.25 -18.40
N HIS A 149 2.45 -8.55 -17.25
CA HIS A 149 3.86 -8.33 -17.00
C HIS A 149 4.79 -9.12 -17.94
N ALA A 150 4.33 -10.27 -18.47
CA ALA A 150 5.11 -11.10 -19.38
C ALA A 150 5.30 -10.47 -20.77
N SER A 151 4.48 -9.46 -21.09
CA SER A 151 4.57 -8.70 -22.35
C SER A 151 5.67 -7.63 -22.38
N VAL A 152 6.43 -7.47 -21.29
CA VAL A 152 7.51 -6.48 -21.17
C VAL A 152 8.85 -7.11 -21.51
N ASP A 153 9.67 -6.41 -22.29
CA ASP A 153 11.06 -6.74 -22.58
C ASP A 153 12.00 -5.60 -22.11
N PHE A 154 12.87 -5.92 -21.15
CA PHE A 154 13.92 -5.02 -20.63
C PHE A 154 15.34 -5.47 -21.02
N SER A 155 15.47 -6.31 -22.05
CA SER A 155 16.76 -6.74 -22.59
C SER A 155 17.48 -5.65 -23.39
N LYS A 156 16.75 -4.66 -23.91
CA LYS A 156 17.32 -3.57 -24.72
C LYS A 156 18.21 -2.64 -23.88
N PRO A 157 19.33 -2.14 -24.42
CA PRO A 157 20.15 -1.15 -23.74
C PRO A 157 19.48 0.24 -23.77
N GLY A 158 19.95 1.13 -22.90
CA GLY A 158 19.49 2.51 -22.82
C GLY A 158 18.28 2.70 -21.90
N VAL A 159 17.31 3.47 -22.40
CA VAL A 159 16.06 3.80 -21.72
C VAL A 159 14.92 2.98 -22.34
N THR A 160 14.04 2.42 -21.51
CA THR A 160 12.87 1.68 -21.98
C THR A 160 11.61 2.11 -21.23
N GLY A 161 10.62 2.62 -21.95
CA GLY A 161 9.30 2.92 -21.44
C GLY A 161 8.34 1.74 -21.50
N VAL A 162 7.17 1.89 -20.88
CA VAL A 162 6.03 0.97 -21.05
C VAL A 162 4.79 1.79 -21.38
N ALA A 163 4.11 1.46 -22.46
CA ALA A 163 2.94 2.14 -22.96
C ALA A 163 1.85 1.15 -23.39
N TYR A 164 0.63 1.63 -23.58
CA TYR A 164 -0.47 0.87 -24.16
C TYR A 164 -1.25 1.74 -25.13
N PHE A 165 -1.94 1.13 -26.08
CA PHE A 165 -2.79 1.88 -27.01
C PHE A 165 -4.12 2.26 -26.35
N GLY A 166 -4.33 3.57 -26.19
CA GLY A 166 -5.54 4.13 -25.61
C GLY A 166 -6.12 5.28 -26.43
N PRO A 167 -7.27 5.82 -25.99
CA PRO A 167 -7.96 6.89 -26.69
C PRO A 167 -7.17 8.22 -26.63
N VAL A 168 -7.26 9.03 -27.69
CA VAL A 168 -6.52 10.30 -27.85
C VAL A 168 -6.81 11.27 -26.70
N GLU A 169 -8.05 11.31 -26.21
CA GLU A 169 -8.48 12.17 -25.11
C GLU A 169 -7.70 11.89 -23.83
N ARG A 170 -7.31 10.63 -23.62
CA ARG A 170 -6.47 10.23 -22.50
C ARG A 170 -5.01 10.56 -22.75
N GLY A 171 -4.54 10.41 -23.99
CA GLY A 171 -3.22 10.85 -24.42
C GLY A 171 -2.95 12.32 -24.12
N ALA A 172 -3.97 13.19 -24.25
CA ALA A 172 -3.84 14.62 -23.93
C ALA A 172 -3.55 14.93 -22.44
N ARG A 173 -3.64 13.94 -21.55
CA ARG A 173 -3.36 14.08 -20.12
C ARG A 173 -2.07 13.38 -19.68
N HIS A 174 -1.40 12.66 -20.57
CA HIS A 174 -0.24 11.80 -20.28
C HIS A 174 0.88 12.01 -21.31
N GLY A 175 2.02 11.34 -21.11
CA GLY A 175 3.02 11.18 -22.16
C GLY A 175 2.51 10.30 -23.29
N VAL A 176 2.88 10.60 -24.52
CA VAL A 176 2.54 9.81 -25.71
C VAL A 176 3.83 9.47 -26.45
N TYR A 177 4.10 8.16 -26.59
CA TYR A 177 5.20 7.65 -27.38
C TYR A 177 4.82 7.60 -28.86
N ILE A 178 5.75 7.97 -29.73
CA ILE A 178 5.65 7.74 -31.17
C ILE A 178 6.68 6.66 -31.52
N PRO A 179 6.27 5.39 -31.66
CA PRO A 179 7.19 4.34 -32.07
C PRO A 179 7.62 4.54 -33.53
N ASP A 180 8.83 4.10 -33.88
CA ASP A 180 9.36 4.16 -35.27
C ASP A 180 8.40 3.52 -36.30
N GLN A 181 7.70 2.48 -35.87
CA GLN A 181 6.72 1.77 -36.67
C GLN A 181 5.58 1.26 -35.78
N PHE A 182 4.35 1.32 -36.29
CA PHE A 182 3.24 0.59 -35.69
C PHE A 182 3.27 -0.85 -36.19
N ASP A 183 3.53 -1.81 -35.31
CA ASP A 183 3.35 -3.21 -35.67
C ASP A 183 1.85 -3.50 -35.83
N ALA A 184 1.48 -4.14 -36.95
CA ALA A 184 0.12 -4.53 -37.26
C ALA A 184 -0.31 -5.82 -36.54
N HIS A 185 0.58 -6.45 -35.75
CA HIS A 185 0.26 -7.63 -34.96
C HIS A 185 -0.92 -7.38 -34.00
N GLU A 186 -1.84 -8.34 -33.88
CA GLU A 186 -3.09 -8.16 -33.11
C GLU A 186 -2.84 -7.85 -31.62
N ASP A 187 -1.86 -8.52 -31.00
CA ASP A 187 -1.55 -8.35 -29.58
C ASP A 187 -0.60 -7.17 -29.28
N ARG A 188 0.10 -6.65 -30.29
CA ARG A 188 1.09 -5.55 -30.20
C ARG A 188 2.12 -5.64 -29.07
N THR A 189 2.41 -6.84 -28.55
CA THR A 189 3.45 -7.07 -27.53
C THR A 189 4.84 -6.97 -28.16
N VAL A 190 5.41 -5.76 -28.18
CA VAL A 190 6.71 -5.53 -28.80
C VAL A 190 7.46 -4.38 -28.12
N CYS A 191 8.79 -4.50 -28.08
CA CYS A 191 9.70 -3.43 -27.66
C CYS A 191 10.29 -2.74 -28.90
N LEU A 192 9.87 -1.50 -29.15
CA LEU A 192 10.18 -0.75 -30.37
C LEU A 192 11.06 0.47 -30.08
N PRO A 193 11.94 0.88 -31.01
CA PRO A 193 12.59 2.19 -30.93
C PRO A 193 11.56 3.33 -30.96
N VAL A 194 11.89 4.42 -30.28
CA VAL A 194 11.04 5.61 -30.17
C VAL A 194 11.51 6.70 -31.14
N ALA A 195 10.65 7.06 -32.09
CA ALA A 195 10.89 8.16 -33.04
C ALA A 195 10.70 9.53 -32.38
N ASP A 196 9.69 9.64 -31.51
CA ASP A 196 9.30 10.88 -30.85
C ASP A 196 8.54 10.61 -29.55
N PHE A 197 8.45 11.62 -28.69
CA PHE A 197 7.75 11.57 -27.42
C PHE A 197 7.14 12.93 -27.11
N LEU A 198 5.84 12.94 -26.87
CA LEU A 198 5.06 14.17 -26.65
C LEU A 198 4.46 14.18 -25.25
N GLN A 199 4.70 15.25 -24.48
CA GLN A 199 4.14 15.38 -23.13
C GLN A 199 2.82 16.16 -23.14
N LYS A 200 1.72 15.50 -22.75
CA LYS A 200 0.35 16.06 -22.69
C LYS A 200 -0.04 16.81 -23.99
N PRO A 201 0.12 16.17 -25.16
CA PRO A 201 -0.11 16.82 -26.45
C PRO A 201 -1.60 17.08 -26.74
N SER A 202 -1.88 18.02 -27.64
CA SER A 202 -3.21 18.09 -28.25
C SER A 202 -3.39 16.96 -29.29
N ALA A 203 -4.64 16.64 -29.63
CA ALA A 203 -4.94 15.62 -30.63
C ALA A 203 -4.30 15.95 -31.99
N GLU A 204 -4.31 17.23 -32.37
CA GLU A 204 -3.73 17.72 -33.62
C GLU A 204 -2.21 17.53 -33.65
N LEU A 205 -1.54 17.76 -32.52
CA LEU A 205 -0.09 17.58 -32.40
C LEU A 205 0.28 16.10 -32.55
N VAL A 206 -0.45 15.18 -31.90
CA VAL A 206 -0.19 13.75 -32.06
C VAL A 206 -0.39 13.31 -33.52
N ALA A 207 -1.43 13.81 -34.19
CA ALA A 207 -1.67 13.53 -35.60
C ALA A 207 -0.54 14.04 -36.50
N ALA A 208 -0.06 15.27 -36.27
CA ALA A 208 1.03 15.87 -37.04
C ALA A 208 2.34 15.07 -36.94
N HIS A 209 2.56 14.42 -35.80
CA HIS A 209 3.72 13.55 -35.54
C HIS A 209 3.45 12.08 -35.91
N ARG A 210 2.35 11.77 -36.63
CA ARG A 210 1.96 10.41 -37.04
C ARG A 210 1.84 9.44 -35.85
N GLY A 211 1.44 9.94 -34.69
CA GLY A 211 1.31 9.16 -33.45
C GLY A 211 -0.01 8.43 -33.26
N ILE A 212 -0.91 8.49 -34.24
CA ILE A 212 -2.22 7.85 -34.22
C ILE A 212 -2.15 6.57 -35.04
N ASP A 213 -2.52 5.44 -34.44
CA ASP A 213 -2.57 4.15 -35.10
C ASP A 213 -3.76 4.06 -36.10
N PRO A 214 -3.84 3.00 -36.92
CA PRO A 214 -4.97 2.81 -37.86
C PRO A 214 -6.36 2.72 -37.21
N PHE A 215 -6.45 2.55 -35.89
CA PHE A 215 -7.69 2.44 -35.13
C PHE A 215 -8.01 3.73 -34.33
N GLY A 216 -7.28 4.83 -34.55
CA GLY A 216 -7.51 6.10 -33.86
C GLY A 216 -6.99 6.15 -32.42
N ARG A 217 -6.06 5.26 -32.05
CA ARG A 217 -5.46 5.15 -30.71
C ARG A 217 -4.02 5.67 -30.70
N VAL A 218 -3.55 6.04 -29.52
CA VAL A 218 -2.20 6.57 -29.28
C VAL A 218 -1.48 5.74 -28.22
N ALA A 219 -0.15 5.65 -28.27
CA ALA A 219 0.64 4.89 -27.30
C ALA A 219 0.87 5.72 -26.03
N ILE A 220 0.00 5.53 -25.04
CA ILE A 220 -0.04 6.29 -23.79
C ILE A 220 0.97 5.71 -22.79
N ASP A 221 1.83 6.58 -22.27
CA ASP A 221 2.77 6.24 -21.19
C ASP A 221 2.06 5.73 -19.94
N THR A 222 2.62 4.68 -19.34
CA THR A 222 2.15 4.11 -18.06
C THR A 222 2.83 4.74 -16.85
N GLY A 223 3.91 5.49 -17.04
CA GLY A 223 4.75 6.02 -15.97
C GLY A 223 5.84 5.06 -15.49
N LEU A 224 5.96 3.89 -16.14
CA LEU A 224 7.09 2.98 -15.93
C LEU A 224 8.22 3.31 -16.91
N VAL A 225 9.38 3.66 -16.35
CA VAL A 225 10.59 3.96 -17.13
C VAL A 225 11.76 3.18 -16.55
N ARG A 226 12.38 2.34 -17.37
CA ARG A 226 13.58 1.56 -17.03
C ARG A 226 14.83 2.24 -17.58
N LEU A 227 15.86 2.33 -16.75
CA LEU A 227 17.21 2.73 -17.12
C LEU A 227 18.16 1.56 -16.91
N ASP A 228 18.99 1.25 -17.90
CA ASP A 228 20.10 0.31 -17.67
C ASP A 228 21.20 0.95 -16.80
N PRO A 229 22.10 0.14 -16.20
CA PRO A 229 23.18 0.66 -15.37
C PRO A 229 24.09 1.65 -16.10
N ALA A 230 24.39 1.42 -17.38
CA ALA A 230 25.26 2.28 -18.18
C ALA A 230 24.64 3.68 -18.37
N THR A 231 23.33 3.73 -18.59
CA THR A 231 22.53 4.96 -18.69
C THR A 231 22.51 5.71 -17.39
N CYS A 232 22.35 5.03 -16.25
CA CYS A 232 22.41 5.66 -14.93
C CYS A 232 23.77 6.35 -14.70
N GLN A 233 24.86 5.66 -15.05
CA GLN A 233 26.21 6.22 -14.93
C GLN A 233 26.44 7.38 -15.91
N HIS A 234 25.97 7.27 -17.16
CA HIS A 234 26.06 8.33 -18.16
C HIS A 234 25.30 9.58 -17.72
N LEU A 235 24.07 9.40 -17.24
CA LEU A 235 23.25 10.47 -16.68
C LEU A 235 23.98 11.17 -15.53
N LEU A 236 24.56 10.44 -14.58
CA LEU A 236 25.30 11.03 -13.46
C LEU A 236 26.55 11.81 -13.92
N ASN A 237 27.30 11.28 -14.90
CA ASN A 237 28.49 11.96 -15.41
C ASN A 237 28.18 13.34 -16.00
N HIS A 238 26.99 13.50 -16.58
CA HIS A 238 26.56 14.73 -17.25
C HIS A 238 25.66 15.63 -16.41
N ALA A 239 24.87 15.07 -15.48
CA ALA A 239 24.05 15.83 -14.54
C ALA A 239 24.85 16.29 -13.31
N VAL A 240 25.91 15.55 -12.94
CA VAL A 240 26.77 15.78 -11.77
C VAL A 240 28.27 15.82 -12.17
N PRO A 241 28.69 16.75 -13.05
CA PRO A 241 30.07 16.78 -13.54
C PRO A 241 31.07 17.07 -12.41
N ARG A 242 31.93 16.08 -12.08
CA ARG A 242 32.94 16.15 -11.00
C ARG A 242 33.89 17.37 -11.09
N ALA A 243 34.12 17.89 -12.30
CA ALA A 243 35.08 18.96 -12.56
C ALA A 243 34.48 20.38 -12.56
N LYS A 244 33.16 20.56 -12.52
CA LYS A 244 32.52 21.88 -12.63
C LYS A 244 31.42 22.07 -11.59
N LYS A 245 31.53 23.12 -10.76
CA LYS A 245 30.50 23.59 -9.82
C LYS A 245 29.25 24.20 -10.51
N ASN A 246 28.81 23.65 -11.63
CA ASN A 246 27.71 24.17 -12.47
C ASN A 246 26.85 23.05 -13.10
N GLY A 247 26.72 21.90 -12.44
CA GLY A 247 25.90 20.77 -12.91
C GLY A 247 24.38 20.99 -12.77
N LEU A 248 23.57 20.12 -13.39
CA LEU A 248 22.11 20.14 -13.19
C LEU A 248 21.74 19.81 -11.74
N LEU A 249 22.33 18.77 -11.14
CA LEU A 249 22.03 18.41 -9.76
C LEU A 249 22.36 19.54 -8.77
N GLN A 250 23.48 20.22 -8.96
CA GLN A 250 23.84 21.35 -8.10
C GLN A 250 22.82 22.49 -8.23
N ALA A 251 22.38 22.81 -9.45
CA ALA A 251 21.33 23.81 -9.66
C ALA A 251 20.02 23.42 -8.98
N VAL A 252 19.68 22.12 -8.96
CA VAL A 252 18.52 21.60 -8.22
C VAL A 252 18.69 21.81 -6.70
N VAL A 253 19.82 21.35 -6.15
CA VAL A 253 20.12 21.39 -4.70
C VAL A 253 20.21 22.83 -4.18
N GLU A 254 20.84 23.74 -4.93
CA GLU A 254 21.00 25.16 -4.57
C GLU A 254 19.76 26.00 -4.92
N GLY A 255 18.85 25.48 -5.74
CA GLY A 255 17.62 26.17 -6.14
C GLY A 255 17.82 27.25 -7.19
N LEU A 256 18.82 27.03 -8.04
CA LEU A 256 19.15 27.88 -9.17
C LEU A 256 18.43 27.47 -10.47
N CYS A 257 17.53 26.48 -10.39
CA CYS A 257 16.64 26.07 -11.47
C CYS A 257 15.23 25.77 -10.92
N PRO A 258 14.20 25.85 -11.78
CA PRO A 258 12.87 25.36 -11.42
C PRO A 258 12.85 23.83 -11.32
N SER A 259 11.70 23.29 -10.91
CA SER A 259 11.45 21.85 -10.91
C SER A 259 11.60 21.26 -12.32
N MET A 260 12.28 20.12 -12.44
CA MET A 260 12.47 19.41 -13.70
C MET A 260 11.61 18.15 -13.74
N ASP A 261 10.91 17.96 -14.85
CA ASP A 261 10.00 16.85 -15.13
C ASP A 261 10.72 15.75 -15.94
N LEU A 262 10.49 14.49 -15.55
CA LEU A 262 11.13 13.31 -16.18
C LEU A 262 10.80 13.22 -17.68
N TYR A 263 9.62 13.65 -18.07
CA TYR A 263 9.14 13.56 -19.43
C TYR A 263 9.72 14.69 -20.29
N GLU A 264 9.63 15.94 -19.80
CA GLU A 264 10.05 17.13 -20.55
C GLU A 264 11.57 17.30 -20.61
N GLU A 265 12.26 17.21 -19.46
CA GLU A 265 13.70 17.47 -19.41
C GLU A 265 14.57 16.24 -19.72
N PHE A 266 14.04 15.02 -19.62
CA PHE A 266 14.82 13.80 -19.88
C PHE A 266 14.33 13.03 -21.10
N MET A 267 13.07 12.56 -21.11
CA MET A 267 12.62 11.68 -22.20
C MET A 267 12.59 12.38 -23.56
N MET A 268 12.15 13.64 -23.62
CA MET A 268 12.24 14.41 -24.87
C MET A 268 13.69 14.67 -25.30
N ALA A 269 14.68 14.66 -24.40
CA ALA A 269 16.08 14.82 -24.80
C ALA A 269 16.65 13.57 -25.50
N LEU A 270 15.95 12.43 -25.43
CA LEU A 270 16.35 11.16 -26.02
C LEU A 270 15.88 10.97 -27.47
N VAL A 271 14.83 11.68 -27.90
CA VAL A 271 14.17 11.38 -29.16
C VAL A 271 14.88 12.01 -30.36
N PRO A 272 15.00 11.30 -31.50
CA PRO A 272 15.74 11.78 -32.67
C PRO A 272 15.05 12.92 -33.43
N SER A 273 13.73 13.10 -33.23
CA SER A 273 12.87 14.04 -33.94
C SER A 273 12.99 15.48 -33.46
N ILE A 274 13.37 15.71 -32.20
CA ILE A 274 13.55 17.06 -31.67
C ILE A 274 15.00 17.52 -31.90
N THR A 275 15.18 18.78 -32.31
CA THR A 275 16.52 19.38 -32.43
C THR A 275 16.92 20.06 -31.12
N GLU A 276 18.22 20.36 -30.93
CA GLU A 276 18.68 21.10 -29.74
C GLU A 276 17.96 22.45 -29.60
N GLU A 277 17.80 23.18 -30.71
CA GLU A 277 17.11 24.47 -30.73
C GLU A 277 15.64 24.33 -30.32
N ALA A 278 14.93 23.33 -30.88
CA ALA A 278 13.53 23.08 -30.57
C ALA A 278 13.33 22.67 -29.10
N TYR A 279 14.19 21.77 -28.60
CA TYR A 279 14.20 21.33 -27.20
C TYR A 279 14.37 22.51 -26.23
N ILE A 280 15.35 23.38 -26.50
CA ILE A 280 15.60 24.57 -25.67
C ILE A 280 14.49 25.61 -25.81
N GLN A 281 13.93 25.79 -27.00
CA GLN A 281 12.83 26.71 -27.22
C GLN A 281 11.58 26.26 -26.45
N GLN A 282 11.24 24.97 -26.51
CA GLN A 282 10.08 24.40 -25.84
C GLN A 282 10.17 24.59 -24.32
N LEU A 283 11.31 24.25 -23.72
CA LEU A 283 11.53 24.45 -22.28
C LEU A 283 11.67 25.94 -21.90
N GLY A 284 12.37 26.73 -22.72
CA GLY A 284 12.70 28.13 -22.46
C GLY A 284 11.50 29.07 -22.53
N VAL A 285 10.63 28.90 -23.53
CA VAL A 285 9.44 29.76 -23.74
C VAL A 285 8.39 29.52 -22.66
N GLN A 286 8.17 28.27 -22.26
CA GLN A 286 7.13 27.93 -21.28
C GLN A 286 7.47 28.37 -19.85
N ARG A 287 8.76 28.42 -19.48
CA ARG A 287 9.17 28.56 -18.07
C ARG A 287 10.12 29.72 -17.77
N LYS A 288 10.43 30.59 -18.75
CA LYS A 288 11.31 31.77 -18.61
C LYS A 288 12.62 31.46 -17.88
N HIS A 289 13.29 30.37 -18.26
CA HIS A 289 14.49 29.91 -17.59
C HIS A 289 15.66 30.91 -17.69
N ALA A 290 16.47 30.98 -16.63
CA ALA A 290 17.70 31.76 -16.65
C ALA A 290 18.68 31.25 -17.72
N PRO A 291 19.45 32.12 -18.42
CA PRO A 291 20.37 31.72 -19.49
C PRO A 291 21.37 30.63 -19.07
N ALA A 292 21.86 30.71 -17.83
CA ALA A 292 22.78 29.70 -17.27
C ALA A 292 22.13 28.31 -17.17
N HIS A 293 20.83 28.22 -16.89
CA HIS A 293 20.12 26.95 -16.86
C HIS A 293 19.91 26.38 -18.26
N LEU A 294 19.56 27.22 -19.23
CA LEU A 294 19.45 26.79 -20.64
C LEU A 294 20.78 26.24 -21.17
N GLN A 295 21.91 26.83 -20.77
CA GLN A 295 23.23 26.31 -21.13
C GLN A 295 23.49 24.91 -20.53
N ARG A 296 23.08 24.68 -19.27
CA ARG A 296 23.14 23.34 -18.65
C ARG A 296 22.27 22.34 -19.42
N LEU A 297 21.05 22.74 -19.81
CA LEU A 297 20.14 21.91 -20.58
C LEU A 297 20.67 21.58 -21.97
N ARG A 298 21.36 22.51 -22.66
CA ARG A 298 22.02 22.22 -23.95
C ARG A 298 23.10 21.16 -23.82
N ALA A 299 23.97 21.30 -22.82
CA ALA A 299 25.02 20.32 -22.56
C ALA A 299 24.44 18.95 -22.20
N PHE A 300 23.36 18.94 -21.42
CA PHE A 300 22.64 17.73 -21.05
C PHE A 300 21.97 17.07 -22.26
N TYR A 301 21.25 17.83 -23.07
CA TYR A 301 20.60 17.37 -24.30
C TYR A 301 21.58 16.63 -25.21
N ARG A 302 22.72 17.26 -25.53
CA ARG A 302 23.75 16.65 -26.40
C ARG A 302 24.25 15.30 -25.87
N ALA A 303 24.31 15.14 -24.55
CA ALA A 303 24.75 13.90 -23.93
C ALA A 303 23.64 12.85 -23.91
N MET A 304 22.38 13.22 -23.65
CA MET A 304 21.28 12.26 -23.59
C MET A 304 20.83 11.79 -24.97
N HIS A 305 20.92 12.65 -25.99
CA HIS A 305 20.53 12.35 -27.36
C HIS A 305 21.38 11.23 -28.02
N THR A 306 22.45 10.78 -27.37
CA THR A 306 23.24 9.62 -27.81
C THR A 306 22.75 8.29 -27.27
N LEU A 307 21.79 8.30 -26.35
CA LEU A 307 21.26 7.10 -25.71
C LEU A 307 20.16 6.46 -26.55
N SER A 308 20.11 5.13 -26.56
CA SER A 308 19.00 4.40 -27.19
C SER A 308 17.72 4.53 -26.35
N PHE A 309 16.60 4.70 -27.02
CA PHE A 309 15.29 4.86 -26.37
C PHE A 309 14.25 3.95 -27.03
N HIS A 310 13.64 3.11 -26.20
CA HIS A 310 12.67 2.11 -26.62
C HIS A 310 11.38 2.22 -25.80
N VAL A 311 10.31 1.62 -26.30
CA VAL A 311 9.04 1.49 -25.60
C VAL A 311 8.46 0.10 -25.78
N ASN A 312 8.06 -0.53 -24.67
CA ASN A 312 7.21 -1.71 -24.70
C ASN A 312 5.76 -1.28 -24.92
N ILE A 313 5.10 -1.85 -25.91
CA ILE A 313 3.66 -1.73 -26.06
C ILE A 313 3.00 -2.97 -25.44
N VAL A 314 2.24 -2.78 -24.37
CA VAL A 314 1.46 -3.85 -23.73
C VAL A 314 0.05 -3.90 -24.32
N PRO A 315 -0.60 -5.08 -24.39
CA PRO A 315 -1.87 -5.24 -25.10
C PRO A 315 -3.00 -4.42 -24.48
N THR A 316 -3.07 -4.45 -23.15
CA THR A 316 -4.04 -3.70 -22.36
C THR A 316 -3.40 -3.23 -21.06
N CYS A 317 -3.81 -2.06 -20.58
CA CYS A 317 -3.42 -1.55 -19.28
C CYS A 317 -4.60 -0.80 -18.67
N GLU A 318 -4.99 -1.17 -17.45
CA GLU A 318 -5.91 -0.38 -16.65
C GLU A 318 -5.12 0.48 -15.66
N PHE A 319 -5.57 1.74 -15.47
CA PHE A 319 -4.97 2.63 -14.49
C PHE A 319 -6.01 2.90 -13.43
N PHE A 320 -5.69 2.50 -12.22
CA PHE A 320 -6.40 2.93 -11.05
C PHE A 320 -5.67 4.16 -10.49
N HIS A 321 -6.17 5.34 -10.85
CA HIS A 321 -5.57 6.62 -10.49
C HIS A 321 -6.33 7.26 -9.31
N ILE A 322 -5.60 7.54 -8.23
CA ILE A 322 -6.15 8.24 -7.06
C ILE A 322 -5.80 9.72 -7.18
N GLY A 323 -6.41 10.40 -8.14
CA GLY A 323 -6.05 11.77 -8.52
C GLY A 323 -6.74 12.88 -7.73
N SER A 324 -7.97 12.63 -7.30
CA SER A 324 -8.91 13.53 -6.62
C SER A 324 -9.84 12.75 -5.68
N SER A 325 -10.54 13.45 -4.80
CA SER A 325 -11.55 12.83 -3.90
C SER A 325 -12.68 12.14 -4.69
N ARG A 326 -13.13 12.74 -5.80
CA ARG A 326 -14.17 12.16 -6.66
C ARG A 326 -13.70 10.87 -7.34
N GLU A 327 -12.49 10.87 -7.89
CA GLU A 327 -11.87 9.69 -8.50
C GLU A 327 -11.63 8.59 -7.47
N LEU A 328 -11.20 8.93 -6.25
CA LEU A 328 -11.02 7.98 -5.15
C LEU A 328 -12.33 7.24 -4.82
N LEU A 329 -13.41 7.99 -4.59
CA LEU A 329 -14.71 7.39 -4.28
C LEU A 329 -15.24 6.54 -5.44
N THR A 330 -15.10 7.03 -6.68
CA THR A 330 -15.53 6.29 -7.88
C THR A 330 -14.71 5.02 -8.09
N GLY A 331 -13.39 5.10 -7.90
CA GLY A 331 -12.47 3.98 -8.11
C GLY A 331 -12.82 2.79 -7.23
N PHE A 332 -13.06 2.99 -5.93
CA PHE A 332 -13.45 1.89 -5.04
C PHE A 332 -14.89 1.44 -5.21
N SER A 333 -15.80 2.32 -5.63
CA SER A 333 -17.22 1.99 -5.75
C SER A 333 -17.60 1.37 -7.10
N THR A 334 -16.64 1.14 -8.01
CA THR A 334 -16.89 0.58 -9.35
C THR A 334 -16.18 -0.75 -9.55
N LEU A 335 -16.86 -1.68 -10.22
CA LEU A 335 -16.25 -2.94 -10.65
C LEU A 335 -15.20 -2.64 -11.73
N SER A 336 -13.93 -2.85 -11.40
CA SER A 336 -12.78 -2.69 -12.29
C SER A 336 -12.00 -4.00 -12.38
N ARG A 337 -11.20 -4.18 -13.44
CA ARG A 337 -10.29 -5.32 -13.52
C ARG A 337 -9.23 -5.21 -12.42
N THR A 338 -8.77 -4.00 -12.08
CA THR A 338 -7.95 -3.75 -10.89
C THR A 338 -8.59 -4.31 -9.62
N ALA A 339 -9.85 -3.96 -9.32
CA ALA A 339 -10.54 -4.47 -8.14
C ALA A 339 -10.62 -6.01 -8.13
N GLN A 340 -10.86 -6.64 -9.28
CA GLN A 340 -10.85 -8.09 -9.41
C GLN A 340 -9.45 -8.69 -9.22
N THR A 341 -8.43 -8.14 -9.89
CA THR A 341 -7.04 -8.64 -9.86
C THR A 341 -6.43 -8.57 -8.47
N TYR A 342 -6.72 -7.52 -7.69
CA TYR A 342 -6.20 -7.35 -6.33
C TYR A 342 -7.22 -7.71 -5.24
N ALA A 343 -8.34 -8.36 -5.60
CA ALA A 343 -9.37 -8.82 -4.68
C ALA A 343 -9.86 -7.73 -3.71
N PHE A 344 -10.30 -6.59 -4.25
CA PHE A 344 -10.92 -5.53 -3.45
C PHE A 344 -12.24 -6.04 -2.87
N GLU A 345 -12.35 -6.01 -1.55
CA GLU A 345 -13.45 -6.56 -0.79
C GLU A 345 -14.09 -5.48 0.09
N ASN A 346 -15.33 -5.14 -0.23
CA ASN A 346 -16.13 -4.27 0.64
C ASN A 346 -16.43 -4.99 1.97
N GLY A 347 -16.42 -4.26 3.07
CA GLY A 347 -16.55 -4.83 4.42
C GLY A 347 -15.26 -5.46 4.94
N SER A 348 -14.16 -5.44 4.18
CA SER A 348 -12.89 -6.01 4.64
C SER A 348 -12.43 -5.32 5.92
N ALA A 349 -12.19 -6.11 6.96
CA ALA A 349 -11.87 -5.62 8.30
C ALA A 349 -12.91 -4.61 8.78
N SER A 350 -14.19 -4.97 8.74
CA SER A 350 -15.24 -4.10 9.26
C SER A 350 -16.26 -4.83 10.10
N VAL A 351 -16.80 -4.11 11.08
CA VAL A 351 -17.94 -4.51 11.90
C VAL A 351 -18.92 -3.35 11.91
N ILE A 352 -20.14 -3.59 11.46
CA ILE A 352 -21.21 -2.58 11.42
C ILE A 352 -22.42 -3.21 12.09
N GLU A 353 -22.91 -2.62 13.18
CA GLU A 353 -24.02 -3.19 13.97
C GLU A 353 -25.39 -2.96 13.31
N ASP A 354 -25.64 -1.72 12.85
CA ASP A 354 -26.93 -1.32 12.26
C ASP A 354 -26.67 -0.39 11.08
N ALA A 355 -26.97 -0.88 9.87
CA ALA A 355 -26.72 -0.16 8.62
C ALA A 355 -27.96 -0.14 7.72
N ASN A 356 -28.37 1.06 7.32
CA ASN A 356 -29.44 1.30 6.37
C ASN A 356 -28.87 1.93 5.09
N ASN A 357 -29.26 1.37 3.94
CA ASN A 357 -28.82 1.77 2.59
C ASN A 357 -27.30 1.70 2.33
N ALA A 358 -26.56 0.90 3.12
CA ALA A 358 -25.11 0.76 2.99
C ALA A 358 -24.63 -0.02 1.75
N GLU A 359 -25.52 -0.56 0.92
CA GLU A 359 -25.18 -1.36 -0.27
C GLU A 359 -24.31 -0.61 -1.30
N GLN A 360 -24.46 0.72 -1.38
CA GLN A 360 -23.68 1.58 -2.28
C GLN A 360 -22.45 2.19 -1.60
N SER A 361 -22.27 1.94 -0.30
CA SER A 361 -21.12 2.41 0.46
C SER A 361 -20.01 1.38 0.43
N PHE A 362 -18.79 1.90 0.38
CA PHE A 362 -17.57 1.15 0.40
C PHE A 362 -16.87 1.38 1.74
N ILE A 363 -16.92 0.36 2.61
CA ILE A 363 -16.56 0.44 4.03
C ILE A 363 -15.47 -0.60 4.29
N PHE A 364 -14.32 -0.17 4.78
CA PHE A 364 -13.25 -1.10 5.18
C PHE A 364 -12.44 -0.53 6.34
N ASN A 365 -11.76 -1.40 7.07
CA ASN A 365 -11.03 -1.06 8.29
C ASN A 365 -11.85 -0.16 9.24
N SER A 366 -13.11 -0.53 9.51
CA SER A 366 -14.05 0.32 10.24
C SER A 366 -14.96 -0.46 11.21
N CYS A 367 -15.08 0.03 12.45
CA CYS A 367 -15.97 -0.47 13.49
C CYS A 367 -17.02 0.60 13.80
N ILE A 368 -18.28 0.35 13.44
CA ILE A 368 -19.40 1.29 13.63
C ILE A 368 -20.46 0.61 14.50
N GLN A 369 -20.51 1.04 15.75
CA GLN A 369 -21.43 0.59 16.79
C GLN A 369 -22.47 1.68 17.07
N ALA A 370 -23.12 2.14 16.00
CA ALA A 370 -24.11 3.21 16.00
C ALA A 370 -25.01 3.06 14.76
N PRO A 371 -26.24 3.62 14.78
CA PRO A 371 -27.08 3.64 13.59
C PRO A 371 -26.39 4.36 12.43
N LEU A 372 -26.19 3.64 11.31
CA LEU A 372 -25.59 4.16 10.09
C LEU A 372 -26.65 4.27 8.99
N GLN A 373 -26.93 5.49 8.54
CA GLN A 373 -27.69 5.77 7.33
C GLN A 373 -26.73 6.33 6.29
N THR A 374 -26.59 5.69 5.14
CA THR A 374 -25.62 6.14 4.13
C THR A 374 -26.10 5.91 2.70
N GLY A 375 -25.70 6.78 1.77
CA GLY A 375 -25.83 6.57 0.33
C GLY A 375 -24.56 5.95 -0.26
N ARG A 376 -24.07 6.46 -1.39
CA ARG A 376 -22.72 6.14 -1.88
C ARG A 376 -21.67 6.83 -1.00
N ALA A 377 -20.84 6.10 -0.28
CA ALA A 377 -19.79 6.70 0.56
C ALA A 377 -18.53 5.84 0.62
N LEU A 378 -17.40 6.44 0.95
CA LEU A 378 -16.17 5.76 1.33
C LEU A 378 -15.95 5.97 2.84
N ILE A 379 -15.90 4.89 3.61
CA ILE A 379 -15.68 4.93 5.05
C ILE A 379 -14.45 4.07 5.37
N GLU A 380 -13.39 4.71 5.89
CA GLU A 380 -12.10 4.05 6.19
C GLU A 380 -11.52 4.51 7.52
N ALA A 381 -10.96 3.59 8.30
CA ALA A 381 -10.37 3.89 9.60
C ALA A 381 -11.33 4.66 10.52
N VAL A 382 -12.55 4.17 10.64
CA VAL A 382 -13.57 4.71 11.52
C VAL A 382 -13.80 3.76 12.69
N ASP A 383 -13.65 4.23 13.92
CA ASP A 383 -14.18 3.57 15.13
C ASP A 383 -15.18 4.53 15.78
N TYR A 384 -16.46 4.19 15.70
CA TYR A 384 -17.52 5.11 16.07
C TYR A 384 -18.62 4.42 16.86
N ALA A 385 -18.82 4.90 18.09
CA ALA A 385 -19.89 4.51 18.99
C ALA A 385 -20.67 5.74 19.49
N GLY A 386 -20.77 6.78 18.64
CA GLY A 386 -21.53 7.98 18.94
C GLY A 386 -23.03 7.82 18.66
N PRO A 387 -23.82 8.92 18.68
CA PRO A 387 -25.28 8.84 18.61
C PRO A 387 -25.82 8.28 17.28
N ARG A 388 -25.26 8.70 16.13
CA ARG A 388 -25.65 8.24 14.79
C ARG A 388 -24.69 8.79 13.72
N MET A 389 -24.61 8.09 12.58
CA MET A 389 -23.91 8.53 11.39
C MET A 389 -24.88 8.60 10.20
N GLU A 390 -25.04 9.78 9.61
CA GLU A 390 -25.91 10.05 8.45
C GLU A 390 -25.11 10.68 7.32
N LEU A 391 -24.93 9.93 6.23
CA LEU A 391 -24.18 10.34 5.05
C LEU A 391 -25.12 10.42 3.85
N MET A 392 -25.43 11.64 3.40
CA MET A 392 -26.46 11.89 2.38
C MET A 392 -26.09 11.43 0.95
N GLY A 393 -24.87 10.91 0.76
CA GLY A 393 -24.39 10.33 -0.49
C GLY A 393 -23.23 11.11 -1.07
N ASP A 394 -22.38 10.43 -1.83
CA ASP A 394 -21.10 10.99 -2.27
C ASP A 394 -20.24 11.53 -1.12
N ASN A 395 -20.09 10.74 -0.06
CA ASN A 395 -19.31 11.13 1.11
C ASN A 395 -17.99 10.38 1.23
N ILE A 396 -17.01 10.98 1.89
CA ILE A 396 -15.76 10.32 2.29
C ILE A 396 -15.51 10.61 3.76
N VAL A 397 -15.44 9.60 4.62
CA VAL A 397 -15.14 9.75 6.04
C VAL A 397 -13.92 8.91 6.38
N THR A 398 -12.84 9.56 6.83
CA THR A 398 -11.61 8.85 7.19
C THR A 398 -11.03 9.23 8.55
N GLY A 399 -10.49 8.24 9.26
CA GLY A 399 -9.70 8.44 10.48
C GLY A 399 -10.49 8.85 11.73
N LEU A 400 -11.82 8.73 11.74
CA LEU A 400 -12.67 9.09 12.88
C LEU A 400 -12.42 8.10 14.05
N PRO A 401 -11.86 8.55 15.18
CA PRO A 401 -11.42 7.63 16.22
C PRO A 401 -12.51 7.38 17.28
N ALA A 402 -12.31 6.34 18.10
CA ALA A 402 -13.27 5.82 19.08
C ALA A 402 -13.76 6.83 20.11
N GLU A 403 -13.06 7.95 20.33
CA GLU A 403 -13.40 9.01 21.27
C GLU A 403 -14.41 10.02 20.73
N ALA A 404 -14.83 9.88 19.46
CA ALA A 404 -15.85 10.72 18.86
C ALA A 404 -17.23 10.49 19.53
N ARG A 405 -17.89 11.59 19.90
CA ARG A 405 -19.18 11.60 20.61
C ARG A 405 -20.25 12.43 19.92
N GLU A 406 -19.89 13.22 18.91
CA GLU A 406 -20.84 14.01 18.12
C GLU A 406 -21.61 13.13 17.12
N ALA A 407 -22.85 13.52 16.80
CA ALA A 407 -23.59 12.91 15.69
C ALA A 407 -22.97 13.34 14.36
N VAL A 408 -22.55 12.39 13.52
CA VAL A 408 -21.86 12.68 12.25
C VAL A 408 -22.90 12.77 11.14
N VAL A 409 -23.29 13.99 10.77
CA VAL A 409 -24.25 14.24 9.70
C VAL A 409 -23.58 15.05 8.59
N LEU A 410 -23.45 14.48 7.39
CA LEU A 410 -22.76 15.11 6.26
C LEU A 410 -23.67 15.27 5.04
N PRO A 411 -23.77 16.50 4.46
CA PRO A 411 -24.42 16.72 3.17
C PRO A 411 -23.74 15.94 2.05
N ALA A 412 -24.46 15.77 0.94
CA ALA A 412 -23.92 15.02 -0.19
C ALA A 412 -22.71 15.72 -0.82
N GLY A 413 -21.71 14.95 -1.25
CA GLY A 413 -20.49 15.51 -1.85
C GLY A 413 -19.48 16.10 -0.86
N ILE A 414 -19.64 15.85 0.44
CA ILE A 414 -18.73 16.34 1.49
C ILE A 414 -17.86 15.21 2.05
N GLY A 415 -16.56 15.49 2.16
CA GLY A 415 -15.59 14.65 2.84
C GLY A 415 -15.20 15.21 4.22
N LEU A 416 -14.82 14.31 5.13
CA LEU A 416 -14.33 14.59 6.48
C LEU A 416 -13.14 13.68 6.79
N VAL A 417 -12.03 14.27 7.24
CA VAL A 417 -10.87 13.50 7.75
C VAL A 417 -10.44 14.02 9.13
N CYS A 418 -10.27 13.10 10.07
CA CYS A 418 -9.73 13.39 11.39
C CYS A 418 -8.21 13.15 11.40
N LEU A 419 -7.45 14.18 11.78
CA LEU A 419 -5.99 14.18 11.80
C LEU A 419 -5.49 14.28 13.25
N PRO A 420 -4.72 13.30 13.76
CA PRO A 420 -4.09 13.42 15.07
C PRO A 420 -2.93 14.41 15.00
N ILE A 421 -3.00 15.46 15.82
CA ILE A 421 -2.01 16.52 15.89
C ILE A 421 -1.25 16.40 17.20
N GLN A 422 0.09 16.42 17.12
CA GLN A 422 0.97 16.32 18.29
C GLN A 422 0.60 15.12 19.19
N GLU A 423 0.63 15.25 20.52
CA GLU A 423 0.44 14.14 21.45
C GLU A 423 -1.03 13.78 21.71
N ASN A 424 -1.92 14.79 21.87
CA ASN A 424 -3.31 14.56 22.28
C ASN A 424 -4.36 15.41 21.55
N GLN A 425 -3.95 16.24 20.60
CA GLN A 425 -4.86 17.13 19.88
C GLN A 425 -5.29 16.51 18.56
N TRP A 426 -6.33 17.11 17.98
CA TRP A 426 -6.93 16.72 16.71
C TRP A 426 -7.25 17.95 15.85
N SER A 427 -7.27 17.73 14.54
CA SER A 427 -7.91 18.63 13.59
C SER A 427 -8.87 17.82 12.73
N VAL A 428 -10.05 18.36 12.45
CA VAL A 428 -11.05 17.72 11.60
C VAL A 428 -11.21 18.56 10.34
N VAL A 429 -10.76 17.99 9.22
CA VAL A 429 -10.74 18.66 7.92
C VAL A 429 -11.98 18.25 7.14
N VAL A 430 -12.90 19.19 6.97
CA VAL A 430 -14.03 19.07 6.04
C VAL A 430 -13.74 19.76 4.71
N TYR A 431 -14.19 19.15 3.62
CA TYR A 431 -13.92 19.58 2.25
C TYR A 431 -14.99 19.05 1.28
N GLY A 432 -15.16 19.72 0.15
CA GLY A 432 -15.98 19.22 -0.96
C GLY A 432 -15.20 18.24 -1.84
N LEU A 433 -15.90 17.25 -2.43
CA LEU A 433 -15.27 16.31 -3.37
C LEU A 433 -14.75 16.96 -4.66
N GLU A 434 -15.27 18.14 -5.02
CA GLU A 434 -14.86 18.94 -6.18
C GLU A 434 -13.79 20.01 -5.84
N ASP A 435 -13.37 20.10 -4.57
CA ASP A 435 -12.35 21.06 -4.13
C ASP A 435 -10.95 20.65 -4.63
N ASP A 436 -10.27 21.49 -5.42
CA ASP A 436 -8.99 21.14 -6.07
C ASP A 436 -7.73 21.58 -5.30
N PHE A 437 -7.87 22.43 -4.28
CA PHE A 437 -6.79 22.99 -3.45
C PHE A 437 -5.60 23.59 -4.22
N LYS A 438 -5.79 23.97 -5.49
CA LYS A 438 -4.74 24.50 -6.36
C LYS A 438 -5.15 25.80 -7.03
N THR A 439 -6.44 26.00 -7.26
CA THR A 439 -6.94 27.19 -7.94
C THR A 439 -6.75 28.43 -7.06
N PRO A 440 -6.01 29.46 -7.52
CA PRO A 440 -5.80 30.69 -6.77
C PRO A 440 -7.12 31.42 -6.47
N PHE A 441 -7.19 32.04 -5.29
CA PHE A 441 -8.30 32.92 -4.95
C PHE A 441 -8.21 34.24 -5.75
N GLY A 442 -9.31 34.62 -6.42
CA GLY A 442 -9.38 35.83 -7.25
C GLY A 442 -8.82 35.67 -8.67
N SER A 443 -8.55 34.44 -9.13
CA SER A 443 -8.20 34.18 -10.54
C SER A 443 -9.43 34.09 -11.44
N GLU A 444 -9.23 33.96 -12.75
CA GLU A 444 -10.31 33.70 -13.73
C GLU A 444 -11.05 32.38 -13.46
N ARG A 445 -10.36 31.40 -12.86
CA ARG A 445 -10.97 30.14 -12.43
C ARG A 445 -11.51 30.28 -11.00
N THR A 446 -12.72 29.79 -10.78
CA THR A 446 -13.37 29.79 -9.48
C THR A 446 -12.62 28.91 -8.49
N CYS A 447 -12.28 29.47 -7.33
CA CYS A 447 -11.72 28.74 -6.20
C CYS A 447 -12.87 28.13 -5.40
N HIS A 448 -12.90 26.80 -5.26
CA HIS A 448 -13.99 26.10 -4.59
C HIS A 448 -13.68 25.77 -3.13
N PHE A 449 -14.72 25.80 -2.29
CA PHE A 449 -14.75 25.20 -0.96
C PHE A 449 -16.14 24.62 -0.72
N LEU A 450 -16.21 23.37 -0.25
CA LEU A 450 -17.46 22.62 -0.07
C LEU A 450 -18.26 22.52 -1.38
N ASN A 451 -17.57 22.32 -2.51
CA ASN A 451 -18.13 22.23 -3.87
C ASN A 451 -18.75 23.53 -4.41
N HIS A 452 -18.57 24.66 -3.73
CA HIS A 452 -19.12 25.95 -4.12
C HIS A 452 -18.04 27.02 -4.18
N ASP A 453 -18.32 28.14 -4.84
CA ASP A 453 -17.40 29.28 -4.86
C ASP A 453 -17.12 29.76 -3.42
N ILE A 454 -15.84 29.73 -3.04
CA ILE A 454 -15.38 30.09 -1.71
C ILE A 454 -15.76 31.54 -1.33
N ALA A 455 -15.88 32.43 -2.31
CA ALA A 455 -16.27 33.82 -2.07
C ALA A 455 -17.71 33.93 -1.52
N HIS A 456 -18.61 33.07 -1.98
CA HIS A 456 -19.99 33.00 -1.47
C HIS A 456 -20.02 32.50 -0.04
N TRP A 457 -19.28 31.43 0.27
CA TRP A 457 -19.18 30.89 1.62
C TRP A 457 -18.58 31.91 2.60
N MET A 458 -17.52 32.63 2.18
CA MET A 458 -16.92 33.71 2.96
C MET A 458 -17.90 34.84 3.24
N LYS A 459 -18.68 35.26 2.24
CA LYS A 459 -19.69 36.32 2.39
C LYS A 459 -20.77 35.92 3.39
N SER A 460 -21.28 34.69 3.29
CA SER A 460 -22.32 34.15 4.19
C SER A 460 -21.85 34.01 5.64
N ASN A 461 -20.54 33.83 5.85
CA ASN A 461 -19.94 33.70 7.18
C ASN A 461 -19.22 34.98 7.65
N HIS A 462 -19.39 36.10 6.94
CA HIS A 462 -18.76 37.40 7.24
C HIS A 462 -17.22 37.33 7.37
N ILE A 463 -16.56 36.58 6.48
CA ILE A 463 -15.12 36.32 6.48
C ILE A 463 -14.43 37.18 5.43
N THR A 464 -13.32 37.83 5.79
CA THR A 464 -12.46 38.55 4.85
C THR A 464 -11.31 37.67 4.38
N ALA A 465 -10.78 37.95 3.18
CA ALA A 465 -9.63 37.22 2.65
C ALA A 465 -8.39 37.31 3.56
N SER A 466 -8.21 38.42 4.27
CA SER A 466 -7.11 38.62 5.24
C SER A 466 -7.22 37.73 6.48
N GLN A 467 -8.40 37.17 6.79
CA GLN A 467 -8.57 36.21 7.88
C GLN A 467 -8.21 34.79 7.45
N MET A 468 -8.38 34.46 6.16
CA MET A 468 -8.08 33.12 5.62
C MET A 468 -6.63 33.00 5.13
N TRP A 469 -6.08 34.05 4.52
CA TRP A 469 -4.75 34.04 3.91
C TRP A 469 -3.88 35.17 4.45
N GLN A 470 -2.58 34.88 4.61
CA GLN A 470 -1.58 35.94 4.73
C GLN A 470 -1.37 36.59 3.35
N GLN A 471 -0.73 37.75 3.35
CA GLN A 471 -0.46 38.49 2.13
C GLN A 471 0.37 37.64 1.14
N GLY A 472 -0.17 37.42 -0.06
CA GLY A 472 0.49 36.66 -1.12
C GLY A 472 0.19 35.16 -1.10
N GLU A 473 -0.47 34.63 -0.08
CA GLU A 473 -0.88 33.21 -0.02
C GLU A 473 -2.16 32.91 -0.81
N GLN A 474 -2.90 33.94 -1.26
CA GLN A 474 -4.09 33.78 -2.10
C GLN A 474 -3.79 33.02 -3.40
N LYS A 475 -2.54 33.12 -3.88
CA LYS A 475 -2.04 32.40 -5.06
C LYS A 475 -2.03 30.88 -4.88
N ASP A 476 -2.02 30.39 -3.64
CA ASP A 476 -2.00 28.97 -3.29
C ASP A 476 -3.41 28.44 -3.00
N GLY A 477 -4.45 29.27 -3.11
CA GLY A 477 -5.86 28.86 -2.98
C GLY A 477 -6.17 28.21 -1.63
N LEU A 478 -7.07 27.21 -1.66
CA LEU A 478 -7.52 26.50 -0.46
C LEU A 478 -6.39 25.79 0.30
N TRP A 479 -5.26 25.46 -0.36
CA TRP A 479 -4.10 24.84 0.28
C TRP A 479 -3.51 25.65 1.44
N ARG A 480 -3.53 26.99 1.31
CA ARG A 480 -3.04 27.95 2.32
C ARG A 480 -4.16 28.68 3.06
N ALA A 481 -5.42 28.33 2.83
CA ALA A 481 -6.55 28.93 3.52
C ALA A 481 -6.65 28.41 4.96
N ARG A 482 -6.61 29.31 5.95
CA ARG A 482 -6.66 28.99 7.38
C ARG A 482 -8.10 28.75 7.86
N ILE A 483 -8.62 27.58 7.55
CA ILE A 483 -10.01 27.21 7.86
C ILE A 483 -10.11 26.41 9.15
N TRP A 484 -9.21 25.47 9.40
CA TRP A 484 -9.40 24.45 10.43
C TRP A 484 -8.71 24.79 11.75
N ARG A 485 -9.19 24.21 12.85
CA ARG A 485 -8.60 24.36 14.18
C ARG A 485 -7.86 23.11 14.63
N VAL A 486 -7.03 23.29 15.65
CA VAL A 486 -6.41 22.20 16.41
C VAL A 486 -6.92 22.29 17.85
N GLY A 487 -7.40 21.17 18.40
CA GLY A 487 -7.97 21.15 19.74
C GLY A 487 -8.46 19.75 20.17
N PRO A 488 -9.25 19.67 21.26
CA PRO A 488 -9.91 18.43 21.68
C PRO A 488 -10.84 17.90 20.59
N LEU A 489 -10.84 16.57 20.36
CA LEU A 489 -11.54 15.93 19.24
C LEU A 489 -12.99 16.39 19.07
N ASN A 490 -13.79 16.30 20.13
CA ASN A 490 -15.23 16.59 20.04
C ASN A 490 -15.52 18.07 19.77
N GLU A 491 -14.69 18.99 20.27
CA GLU A 491 -14.83 20.42 19.99
C GLU A 491 -14.54 20.76 18.51
N VAL A 492 -13.47 20.17 17.95
CA VAL A 492 -13.11 20.41 16.54
C VAL A 492 -14.02 19.62 15.58
N LEU A 493 -14.51 18.44 15.98
CA LEU A 493 -15.48 17.66 15.21
C LEU A 493 -16.82 18.38 15.12
N SER A 494 -17.34 18.89 16.25
CA SER A 494 -18.60 19.63 16.27
C SER A 494 -18.55 20.86 15.37
N GLU A 495 -17.47 21.65 15.41
CA GLU A 495 -17.29 22.78 14.51
C GLU A 495 -17.16 22.35 13.04
N ALA A 496 -16.39 21.29 12.76
CA ALA A 496 -16.21 20.81 11.39
C ALA A 496 -17.55 20.36 10.77
N LEU A 497 -18.43 19.70 11.54
CA LEU A 497 -19.77 19.32 11.11
C LEU A 497 -20.67 20.55 10.86
N GLN A 498 -20.53 21.62 11.65
CA GLN A 498 -21.21 22.90 11.37
C GLN A 498 -20.67 23.58 10.10
N ILE A 499 -19.35 23.50 9.85
CA ILE A 499 -18.74 23.99 8.61
C ILE A 499 -19.23 23.20 7.40
N ALA A 500 -19.35 21.88 7.52
CA ALA A 500 -19.86 21.00 6.45
C ALA A 500 -21.27 21.37 5.97
N THR A 501 -22.08 22.00 6.83
CA THR A 501 -23.43 22.49 6.51
C THR A 501 -23.46 23.99 6.13
N GLY A 502 -22.29 24.60 5.97
CA GLY A 502 -22.12 25.98 5.50
C GLY A 502 -21.98 27.04 6.61
N GLY A 503 -22.03 26.65 7.89
CA GLY A 503 -21.95 27.55 9.04
C GLY A 503 -20.70 27.33 9.92
N GLY A 504 -20.83 27.54 11.23
CA GLY A 504 -19.86 27.11 12.26
C GLY A 504 -18.52 27.84 12.32
N TRP A 505 -18.17 28.63 11.30
CA TRP A 505 -16.88 29.31 11.26
C TRP A 505 -16.90 30.57 12.14
N SER A 506 -16.23 30.53 13.29
CA SER A 506 -16.07 31.69 14.18
C SER A 506 -14.82 32.51 13.83
N SER A 507 -15.00 33.83 13.72
CA SER A 507 -13.94 34.82 13.48
C SER A 507 -13.27 35.37 14.75
N ALA A 508 -13.51 34.75 15.91
CA ALA A 508 -13.02 35.27 17.18
C ALA A 508 -11.48 35.38 17.18
N LYS A 509 -10.95 36.59 17.41
CA LYS A 509 -9.50 36.93 17.36
C LYS A 509 -8.59 36.04 18.22
N ARG A 510 -9.13 35.24 19.14
CA ARG A 510 -8.39 34.36 20.06
C ARG A 510 -8.19 32.94 19.56
N VAL A 511 -8.72 32.60 18.37
CA VAL A 511 -8.75 31.22 17.91
C VAL A 511 -7.80 31.04 16.73
N ALA A 512 -6.68 30.36 16.95
CA ALA A 512 -5.70 30.06 15.91
C ALA A 512 -6.29 29.07 14.89
N ARG A 513 -6.22 29.42 13.61
CA ARG A 513 -6.62 28.57 12.49
C ARG A 513 -5.43 28.21 11.61
N TYR A 514 -5.50 27.04 11.01
CA TYR A 514 -4.44 26.42 10.24
C TYR A 514 -4.94 26.07 8.86
N SER A 515 -4.06 26.20 7.88
CA SER A 515 -4.30 25.68 6.53
C SER A 515 -4.02 24.19 6.45
N LEU A 516 -4.46 23.52 5.39
CA LEU A 516 -4.15 22.10 5.20
C LEU A 516 -2.64 21.89 5.08
N ALA A 517 -1.94 22.83 4.43
CA ALA A 517 -0.47 22.85 4.38
C ALA A 517 0.17 22.90 5.78
N ASP A 518 -0.42 23.68 6.69
CA ASP A 518 0.05 23.79 8.08
C ASP A 518 -0.24 22.52 8.89
N LEU A 519 -1.42 21.92 8.69
CA LEU A 519 -1.86 20.74 9.42
C LEU A 519 -1.02 19.52 9.06
N VAL A 520 -0.79 19.27 7.77
CA VAL A 520 -0.06 18.08 7.29
C VAL A 520 1.33 17.95 7.91
N VAL A 521 2.03 19.07 8.12
CA VAL A 521 3.35 19.09 8.77
C VAL A 521 3.27 18.85 10.28
N ARG A 522 2.10 19.08 10.90
CA ARG A 522 1.85 18.90 12.34
C ARG A 522 1.23 17.54 12.69
N VAL A 523 0.83 16.76 11.70
CA VAL A 523 0.25 15.43 11.92
C VAL A 523 1.29 14.55 12.59
N ASN A 524 0.86 13.91 13.69
CA ASN A 524 1.64 12.86 14.31
C ASN A 524 1.43 11.56 13.52
N GLN A 525 2.39 11.26 12.64
CA GLN A 525 2.32 10.10 11.75
C GLN A 525 2.24 8.77 12.53
N ALA A 526 2.96 8.66 13.65
CA ALA A 526 2.92 7.46 14.48
C ALA A 526 1.50 7.23 15.04
N ARG A 527 0.88 8.27 15.61
CA ARG A 527 -0.51 8.20 16.09
C ARG A 527 -1.51 7.91 14.96
N LEU A 528 -1.32 8.52 13.78
CA LEU A 528 -2.18 8.28 12.62
C LEU A 528 -2.18 6.79 12.21
N LEU A 529 -1.03 6.14 12.25
CA LEU A 529 -0.90 4.71 11.95
C LEU A 529 -1.38 3.83 13.11
N GLU A 530 -1.12 4.23 14.35
CA GLU A 530 -1.58 3.52 15.54
C GLU A 530 -3.10 3.46 15.60
N VAL A 531 -3.81 4.57 15.33
CA VAL A 531 -5.27 4.58 15.25
C VAL A 531 -5.77 3.55 14.25
N ARG A 532 -5.22 3.50 13.03
CA ARG A 532 -5.62 2.49 12.02
C ARG A 532 -5.37 1.06 12.46
N ARG A 533 -4.21 0.80 13.07
CA ARG A 533 -3.86 -0.53 13.58
C ARG A 533 -4.76 -0.95 14.73
N GLU A 534 -5.15 0.00 15.57
CA GLU A 534 -6.03 -0.28 16.69
C GLU A 534 -7.43 -0.66 16.24
N ILE A 535 -7.96 0.04 15.23
CA ILE A 535 -9.24 -0.30 14.61
C ILE A 535 -9.19 -1.73 14.05
N HIS A 536 -8.16 -2.04 13.27
CA HIS A 536 -7.95 -3.38 12.72
C HIS A 536 -7.87 -4.46 13.81
N ARG A 537 -7.08 -4.22 14.88
CA ARG A 537 -6.95 -5.13 16.03
C ARG A 537 -8.31 -5.35 16.72
N LYS A 538 -9.07 -4.28 16.98
CA LYS A 538 -10.39 -4.36 17.61
C LYS A 538 -11.33 -5.23 16.77
N ILE A 539 -11.38 -5.03 15.46
CA ILE A 539 -12.16 -5.86 14.54
C ILE A 539 -11.70 -7.33 14.58
N ASN A 540 -10.39 -7.56 14.58
CA ASN A 540 -9.80 -8.90 14.67
C ASN A 540 -10.22 -9.64 15.95
N VAL A 541 -10.35 -8.94 17.08
CA VAL A 541 -10.86 -9.44 18.36
C VAL A 541 -12.38 -9.68 18.32
N MET A 542 -13.14 -8.78 17.70
CA MET A 542 -14.60 -8.93 17.54
C MET A 542 -15.00 -10.07 16.58
N GLN A 543 -14.09 -10.48 15.68
CA GLN A 543 -14.36 -11.47 14.64
C GLN A 543 -13.49 -12.73 14.76
N VAL A 544 -13.01 -13.08 15.97
CA VAL A 544 -12.16 -14.28 16.18
C VAL A 544 -12.85 -15.55 15.67
N ARG A 545 -14.15 -15.72 15.94
CA ARG A 545 -14.91 -16.88 15.42
C ARG A 545 -14.87 -16.96 13.90
N TYR A 546 -15.12 -15.86 13.20
CA TYR A 546 -15.08 -15.80 11.74
C TYR A 546 -13.67 -16.11 11.22
N ARG A 547 -12.63 -15.52 11.82
CA ARG A 547 -11.24 -15.73 11.40
C ARG A 547 -10.82 -17.20 11.55
N LEU A 548 -11.12 -17.84 12.68
CA LEU A 548 -10.79 -19.25 12.90
C LEU A 548 -11.48 -20.21 11.91
N LEU A 549 -12.64 -19.84 11.38
CA LEU A 549 -13.37 -20.65 10.40
C LEU A 549 -12.86 -20.45 8.96
N ASN A 550 -12.18 -19.35 8.67
CA ASN A 550 -11.74 -18.96 7.32
C ASN A 550 -10.22 -18.92 7.15
N ASP A 551 -9.46 -19.09 8.23
CA ASP A 551 -7.99 -19.09 8.24
C ASP A 551 -7.48 -20.24 9.12
N ASP A 552 -7.21 -21.38 8.46
CA ASP A 552 -6.66 -22.57 9.12
C ASP A 552 -5.23 -22.36 9.66
N ALA A 553 -4.51 -21.35 9.14
CA ALA A 553 -3.15 -21.01 9.56
C ALA A 553 -3.13 -19.98 10.72
N LEU A 554 -4.29 -19.51 11.19
CA LEU A 554 -4.37 -18.50 12.25
C LEU A 554 -3.74 -19.02 13.54
N SER A 555 -2.64 -18.38 13.93
CA SER A 555 -1.93 -18.72 15.16
C SER A 555 -2.72 -18.31 16.40
N ALA A 556 -2.88 -19.26 17.33
CA ALA A 556 -3.46 -18.99 18.65
C ALA A 556 -2.67 -17.90 19.41
N ARG A 557 -1.35 -17.82 19.18
CA ARG A 557 -0.51 -16.78 19.78
C ARG A 557 -0.90 -15.39 19.27
N THR A 558 -1.16 -15.24 17.97
CA THR A 558 -1.58 -13.98 17.36
C THR A 558 -2.88 -13.48 17.99
N VAL A 559 -3.89 -14.35 18.12
CA VAL A 559 -5.16 -14.00 18.77
C VAL A 559 -4.92 -13.57 20.23
N CYS A 560 -4.08 -14.31 20.97
CA CYS A 560 -3.73 -13.94 22.34
C CYS A 560 -2.95 -12.62 22.44
N ASP A 561 -2.08 -12.29 21.49
CA ASP A 561 -1.31 -11.05 21.43
C ASP A 561 -2.20 -9.84 21.11
N GLU A 562 -3.30 -10.04 20.36
CA GLU A 562 -4.26 -8.99 19.99
C GLU A 562 -5.19 -8.58 21.14
N ILE A 563 -5.47 -9.47 22.10
CA ILE A 563 -6.29 -9.16 23.28
C ILE A 563 -5.51 -8.28 24.26
N ARG A 564 -6.10 -7.16 24.67
CA ARG A 564 -5.47 -6.17 25.56
C ARG A 564 -6.15 -6.02 26.92
N THR A 565 -7.44 -6.35 27.01
CA THR A 565 -8.22 -6.16 28.25
C THR A 565 -8.91 -7.43 28.69
N GLU A 566 -9.27 -7.51 29.99
CA GLU A 566 -10.09 -8.62 30.50
C GLU A 566 -11.45 -8.69 29.80
N ALA A 567 -12.06 -7.54 29.49
CA ALA A 567 -13.36 -7.48 28.79
C ALA A 567 -13.26 -8.13 27.40
N GLU A 568 -12.25 -7.77 26.61
CA GLU A 568 -11.98 -8.41 25.31
C GLU A 568 -11.72 -9.91 25.46
N ALA A 569 -10.99 -10.33 26.50
CA ALA A 569 -10.76 -11.75 26.76
C ALA A 569 -12.07 -12.50 27.02
N PHE A 570 -13.00 -11.93 27.79
CA PHE A 570 -14.32 -12.50 28.03
C PHE A 570 -15.16 -12.57 26.75
N ASP A 571 -15.19 -11.50 25.95
CA ASP A 571 -15.94 -11.47 24.69
C ASP A 571 -15.43 -12.52 23.71
N VAL A 572 -14.10 -12.68 23.59
CA VAL A 572 -13.49 -13.72 22.76
C VAL A 572 -13.82 -15.11 23.31
N LEU A 573 -13.72 -15.34 24.63
CA LEU A 573 -14.10 -16.63 25.21
C LEU A 573 -15.57 -16.97 24.98
N GLN A 574 -16.47 -15.98 24.98
CA GLN A 574 -17.88 -16.18 24.64
C GLN A 574 -18.05 -16.60 23.17
N GLN A 575 -17.37 -15.91 22.24
CA GLN A 575 -17.37 -16.30 20.82
C GLN A 575 -16.88 -17.75 20.62
N LEU A 576 -15.77 -18.11 21.28
CA LEU A 576 -15.18 -19.45 21.19
C LEU A 576 -16.08 -20.52 21.83
N SER A 577 -16.76 -20.19 22.94
CA SER A 577 -17.70 -21.10 23.58
C SER A 577 -18.89 -21.42 22.65
N ASN A 578 -19.42 -20.41 21.97
CA ASN A 578 -20.47 -20.59 20.98
C ASN A 578 -20.00 -21.45 19.80
N LEU A 579 -18.76 -21.23 19.33
CA LEU A 579 -18.13 -22.03 18.27
C LEU A 579 -17.98 -23.51 18.69
N VAL A 580 -17.51 -23.77 19.91
CA VAL A 580 -17.41 -25.15 20.46
C VAL A 580 -18.77 -25.85 20.48
N GLN A 581 -19.83 -25.13 20.84
CA GLN A 581 -21.19 -25.68 20.95
C GLN A 581 -21.86 -25.93 19.59
N SER A 582 -21.40 -25.30 18.50
CA SER A 582 -22.05 -25.34 17.18
C SER A 582 -21.17 -25.99 16.11
N GLU A 583 -20.22 -25.27 15.51
CA GLU A 583 -19.51 -25.73 14.30
C GLU A 583 -18.44 -26.80 14.54
N THR A 584 -18.02 -27.04 15.79
CA THR A 584 -16.94 -28.01 16.08
C THR A 584 -17.41 -29.43 16.38
N GLN A 585 -18.72 -29.68 16.47
CA GLN A 585 -19.26 -30.96 16.95
C GLN A 585 -18.80 -32.18 16.14
N GLN A 586 -18.58 -32.00 14.83
CA GLN A 586 -18.11 -33.07 13.92
C GLN A 586 -16.67 -32.85 13.45
N LYS A 587 -15.94 -31.93 14.10
CA LYS A 587 -14.57 -31.54 13.72
C LYS A 587 -13.67 -31.58 14.96
N PRO A 588 -13.25 -32.77 15.43
CA PRO A 588 -12.54 -32.90 16.71
C PRO A 588 -11.22 -32.13 16.76
N LEU A 589 -10.50 -32.01 15.64
CA LEU A 589 -9.25 -31.25 15.57
C LEU A 589 -9.47 -29.72 15.63
N LEU A 590 -10.52 -29.21 14.99
CA LEU A 590 -10.93 -27.81 15.15
C LEU A 590 -11.37 -27.54 16.59
N ARG A 591 -12.15 -28.46 17.19
CA ARG A 591 -12.55 -28.39 18.61
C ARG A 591 -11.31 -28.30 19.51
N ALA A 592 -10.32 -29.15 19.28
CA ALA A 592 -9.07 -29.14 20.03
C ALA A 592 -8.30 -27.81 19.89
N ARG A 593 -8.19 -27.27 18.67
CA ARG A 593 -7.55 -25.96 18.40
C ARG A 593 -8.25 -24.84 19.18
N VAL A 594 -9.58 -24.79 19.12
CA VAL A 594 -10.39 -23.77 19.82
C VAL A 594 -10.24 -23.89 21.33
N LEU A 595 -10.34 -25.10 21.90
CA LEU A 595 -10.17 -25.33 23.34
C LEU A 595 -8.75 -24.97 23.82
N LYS A 596 -7.72 -25.29 23.02
CA LYS A 596 -6.34 -24.88 23.32
C LYS A 596 -6.19 -23.36 23.33
N LEU A 597 -6.81 -22.67 22.37
CA LEU A 597 -6.84 -21.20 22.35
C LEU A 597 -7.54 -20.63 23.58
N MET A 598 -8.69 -21.19 23.98
CA MET A 598 -9.39 -20.77 25.21
C MET A 598 -8.52 -20.92 26.46
N ALA A 599 -7.79 -22.03 26.58
CA ALA A 599 -6.82 -22.23 27.66
C ALA A 599 -5.71 -21.16 27.65
N MET A 600 -5.13 -20.87 26.47
CA MET A 600 -4.07 -19.87 26.32
C MET A 600 -4.55 -18.44 26.64
N ILE A 601 -5.76 -18.06 26.21
CA ILE A 601 -6.35 -16.76 26.53
C ILE A 601 -6.50 -16.61 28.05
N ARG A 602 -7.03 -17.65 28.71
CA ARG A 602 -7.21 -17.64 30.16
C ARG A 602 -5.88 -17.57 30.91
N GLU A 603 -4.91 -18.40 30.50
CA GLU A 603 -3.55 -18.40 31.06
C GLU A 603 -2.85 -17.06 30.87
N ARG A 604 -3.17 -16.29 29.84
CA ARG A 604 -2.47 -15.02 29.60
C ARG A 604 -3.17 -13.83 30.25
N HIS A 605 -4.49 -13.78 30.14
CA HIS A 605 -5.27 -12.58 30.43
C HIS A 605 -6.15 -12.68 31.67
N LEU A 606 -6.39 -13.90 32.19
CA LEU A 606 -7.34 -14.14 33.29
C LEU A 606 -6.74 -14.98 34.45
N GLN A 607 -5.42 -15.06 34.58
CA GLN A 607 -4.74 -15.89 35.60
C GLN A 607 -5.22 -15.65 37.03
N LYS A 608 -5.52 -14.38 37.37
CA LYS A 608 -5.88 -13.95 38.73
C LYS A 608 -7.36 -14.14 39.06
N ARG A 609 -8.15 -14.64 38.11
CA ARG A 609 -9.61 -14.80 38.24
C ARG A 609 -9.95 -16.27 38.51
N ASP A 610 -10.72 -16.50 39.56
CA ASP A 610 -11.29 -17.81 39.86
C ASP A 610 -12.64 -18.00 39.16
N VAL A 611 -12.59 -18.10 37.83
CA VAL A 611 -13.76 -18.33 36.97
C VAL A 611 -13.70 -19.77 36.46
N ALA A 612 -14.80 -20.49 36.27
CA ALA A 612 -14.80 -21.79 35.58
C ALA A 612 -15.19 -21.62 34.10
N PRO A 613 -14.72 -22.48 33.15
CA PRO A 613 -13.77 -23.60 33.30
C PRO A 613 -12.30 -23.14 33.41
N THR A 614 -11.46 -23.93 34.09
CA THR A 614 -10.01 -23.67 34.23
C THR A 614 -9.24 -23.96 32.94
N SER A 615 -8.01 -23.43 32.82
CA SER A 615 -7.14 -23.72 31.68
C SER A 615 -6.86 -25.22 31.53
N GLU A 616 -6.64 -25.91 32.65
CA GLU A 616 -6.48 -27.37 32.70
C GLU A 616 -7.72 -28.12 32.21
N ALA A 617 -8.93 -27.63 32.55
CA ALA A 617 -10.17 -28.23 32.06
C ALA A 617 -10.29 -28.11 30.54
N PHE A 618 -10.01 -26.93 29.97
CA PHE A 618 -9.99 -26.74 28.52
C PHE A 618 -8.92 -27.61 27.85
N LEU A 619 -7.72 -27.73 28.42
CA LEU A 619 -6.67 -28.60 27.89
C LEU A 619 -7.07 -30.07 27.92
N ARG A 620 -7.69 -30.53 29.00
CA ARG A 620 -8.19 -31.91 29.10
C ARG A 620 -9.23 -32.22 28.02
N GLU A 621 -10.16 -31.31 27.77
CA GLU A 621 -11.14 -31.46 26.68
C GLU A 621 -10.48 -31.37 25.29
N ALA A 622 -9.47 -30.52 25.12
CA ALA A 622 -8.72 -30.44 23.87
C ALA A 622 -8.01 -31.76 23.57
N PHE A 623 -7.34 -32.37 24.55
CA PHE A 623 -6.71 -33.68 24.41
C PHE A 623 -7.72 -34.80 24.14
N ALA A 624 -8.90 -34.74 24.76
CA ALA A 624 -9.98 -35.69 24.47
C ALA A 624 -10.45 -35.57 23.02
N ALA A 625 -10.58 -34.36 22.47
CA ALA A 625 -10.95 -34.14 21.08
C ALA A 625 -9.85 -34.59 20.09
N VAL A 626 -8.56 -34.40 20.43
CA VAL A 626 -7.46 -35.00 19.64
C VAL A 626 -7.54 -36.53 19.70
N ALA A 627 -7.77 -37.11 20.89
CA ALA A 627 -7.90 -38.55 21.05
C ALA A 627 -9.07 -39.12 20.24
N GLU A 628 -10.21 -38.42 20.20
CA GLU A 628 -11.35 -38.76 19.34
C GLU A 628 -10.97 -38.76 17.86
N SER A 629 -10.19 -37.76 17.40
CA SER A 629 -9.72 -37.70 16.02
C SER A 629 -8.73 -38.82 15.66
N VAL A 630 -7.86 -39.20 16.60
CA VAL A 630 -6.81 -40.21 16.39
C VAL A 630 -7.32 -41.62 16.68
N ALA A 631 -8.45 -41.75 17.38
CA ALA A 631 -9.12 -43.02 17.62
C ALA A 631 -9.54 -43.63 16.27
N VAL A 632 -8.62 -44.38 15.68
CA VAL A 632 -8.92 -45.28 14.57
C VAL A 632 -10.02 -46.19 15.06
N ASN A 633 -11.03 -46.45 14.21
CA ASN A 633 -11.94 -47.57 14.36
C ASN A 633 -11.14 -48.88 14.20
N PHE A 634 -10.26 -49.16 15.16
CA PHE A 634 -9.59 -50.43 15.29
C PHE A 634 -10.63 -51.40 15.83
N VAL A 635 -11.09 -52.32 14.98
CA VAL A 635 -11.89 -53.45 15.41
C VAL A 635 -10.90 -54.50 15.93
N PRO A 636 -10.80 -54.72 17.26
CA PRO A 636 -9.89 -55.74 17.78
C PRO A 636 -10.30 -57.09 17.22
N MET A 637 -9.32 -57.93 16.89
CA MET A 637 -9.59 -59.30 16.47
C MET A 637 -10.30 -60.03 17.62
N GLN A 638 -11.61 -60.28 17.50
CA GLN A 638 -12.43 -60.85 18.58
C GLN A 638 -12.05 -62.30 18.93
N LYS A 639 -11.41 -63.00 18.00
CA LYS A 639 -10.87 -64.36 18.18
C LYS A 639 -9.44 -64.42 17.65
N PRO A 640 -8.45 -63.94 18.41
CA PRO A 640 -7.06 -64.12 18.01
C PRO A 640 -6.76 -65.62 17.97
N ARG A 641 -6.06 -66.06 16.93
CA ARG A 641 -5.59 -67.45 16.86
C ARG A 641 -4.56 -67.62 17.98
N ALA A 642 -4.76 -68.60 18.86
CA ALA A 642 -3.79 -68.89 19.91
C ALA A 642 -2.43 -69.19 19.27
N ALA A 643 -1.40 -68.46 19.71
CA ALA A 643 -0.03 -68.71 19.26
C ALA A 643 0.38 -70.12 19.73
N ALA A 644 0.79 -70.98 18.79
CA ALA A 644 1.30 -72.31 19.11
C ALA A 644 2.77 -72.20 19.57
N ILE A 645 2.95 -71.82 20.83
CA ILE A 645 4.27 -71.74 21.49
C ILE A 645 4.36 -72.94 22.43
N LEU A 646 5.39 -73.78 22.29
CA LEU A 646 5.65 -74.87 23.23
C LEU A 646 6.28 -74.33 24.53
N HIS A 647 6.18 -75.06 25.65
CA HIS A 647 6.67 -74.62 26.96
C HIS A 647 8.19 -74.41 27.02
N ASP A 648 8.93 -75.09 26.15
CA ASP A 648 10.38 -74.99 25.97
C ASP A 648 10.79 -73.92 24.94
N GLN A 649 9.83 -73.27 24.28
CA GLN A 649 10.11 -72.26 23.26
C GLN A 649 10.08 -70.84 23.82
N VAL A 650 10.98 -70.01 23.29
CA VAL A 650 11.01 -68.56 23.48
C VAL A 650 10.78 -67.91 22.12
N VAL A 651 9.83 -66.98 22.06
CA VAL A 651 9.63 -66.14 20.88
C VAL A 651 10.50 -64.90 21.08
N TRP A 652 11.50 -64.75 20.21
CA TRP A 652 12.36 -63.57 20.18
C TRP A 652 12.12 -62.80 18.89
N VAL A 653 11.65 -61.56 19.02
CA VAL A 653 11.47 -60.63 17.91
C VAL A 653 12.52 -59.54 18.00
N THR A 654 13.18 -59.25 16.89
CA THR A 654 14.14 -58.14 16.78
C THR A 654 13.73 -57.24 15.61
N THR A 655 13.91 -55.93 15.77
CA THR A 655 13.57 -54.94 14.73
C THR A 655 14.61 -53.82 14.68
N PRO A 656 14.88 -53.25 13.49
CA PRO A 656 15.74 -52.06 13.37
C PRO A 656 15.08 -50.84 14.03
N VAL A 657 15.88 -49.81 14.29
CA VAL A 657 15.37 -48.47 14.68
C VAL A 657 15.13 -47.64 13.44
N ARG A 658 14.18 -46.70 13.53
CA ARG A 658 13.87 -45.74 12.48
C ARG A 658 14.69 -44.46 12.69
N ILE A 659 15.26 -43.93 11.60
CA ILE A 659 15.81 -42.57 11.53
C ILE A 659 15.04 -41.77 10.48
N ASP A 660 14.75 -40.51 10.79
CA ASP A 660 14.09 -39.58 9.89
C ASP A 660 15.11 -38.59 9.34
N PHE A 661 15.23 -38.52 8.02
CA PHE A 661 16.12 -37.56 7.34
C PHE A 661 15.41 -36.23 7.07
N ALA A 662 14.12 -36.29 6.73
CA ALA A 662 13.30 -35.12 6.47
C ALA A 662 11.82 -35.43 6.71
N GLY A 663 11.06 -34.41 7.14
CA GLY A 663 9.60 -34.49 7.24
C GLY A 663 9.06 -35.13 8.51
N GLY A 664 9.89 -35.46 9.50
CA GLY A 664 9.47 -36.20 10.71
C GLY A 664 8.38 -35.55 11.57
N TRP A 665 8.06 -34.26 11.39
CA TRP A 665 6.90 -33.64 12.07
C TRP A 665 5.59 -33.80 11.29
N SER A 666 5.68 -34.13 10.00
CA SER A 666 4.50 -34.27 9.14
C SER A 666 3.69 -35.53 9.41
N ASP A 667 4.28 -36.58 10.00
CA ASP A 667 3.59 -37.84 10.32
C ASP A 667 2.93 -37.84 11.71
N THR A 668 3.08 -36.78 12.49
CA THR A 668 2.50 -36.66 13.83
C THR A 668 1.10 -36.04 13.78
N PRO A 669 0.05 -36.66 14.36
CA PRO A 669 -1.26 -36.01 14.49
C PRO A 669 -1.15 -34.72 15.32
N PRO A 670 -1.91 -33.65 14.99
CA PRO A 670 -2.98 -33.61 13.97
C PRO A 670 -2.50 -33.39 12.53
N ILE A 671 -1.23 -33.02 12.30
CA ILE A 671 -0.71 -32.61 10.99
C ILE A 671 -0.94 -33.70 9.94
N CYS A 672 -0.59 -34.95 10.26
CA CYS A 672 -0.76 -36.06 9.33
C CYS A 672 -2.24 -36.39 9.03
N SER A 673 -3.16 -36.03 9.92
CA SER A 673 -4.60 -36.27 9.78
C SER A 673 -5.28 -35.21 8.92
N GLU A 674 -4.84 -33.95 8.99
CA GLU A 674 -5.42 -32.83 8.23
C GLU A 674 -4.73 -32.62 6.87
N LEU A 675 -3.40 -32.77 6.81
CA LEU A 675 -2.60 -32.41 5.64
C LEU A 675 -1.91 -33.60 4.97
N GLY A 676 -2.01 -34.79 5.56
CA GLY A 676 -1.20 -35.94 5.20
C GLY A 676 0.22 -35.87 5.80
N GLY A 677 0.88 -37.02 5.90
CA GLY A 677 2.26 -37.13 6.39
C GLY A 677 3.20 -37.68 5.33
N GLN A 678 4.35 -37.04 5.16
CA GLN A 678 5.38 -37.48 4.23
C GLN A 678 6.75 -37.40 4.89
N VAL A 679 7.31 -38.56 5.21
CA VAL A 679 8.61 -38.67 5.87
C VAL A 679 9.57 -39.45 4.99
N LEU A 680 10.74 -38.87 4.74
CA LEU A 680 11.88 -39.60 4.22
C LEU A 680 12.61 -40.23 5.41
N ASN A 681 12.48 -41.54 5.57
CA ASN A 681 13.06 -42.29 6.67
C ASN A 681 13.84 -43.52 6.19
N ALA A 682 14.62 -44.11 7.09
CA ALA A 682 15.24 -45.41 6.89
C ALA A 682 15.20 -46.25 8.17
N ALA A 683 15.18 -47.57 7.98
CA ALA A 683 15.45 -48.52 9.04
C ALA A 683 16.96 -48.76 9.13
N ILE A 684 17.54 -48.61 10.33
CA ILE A 684 18.97 -48.77 10.57
C ILE A 684 19.25 -49.81 11.64
N THR A 685 20.34 -50.56 11.44
CA THR A 685 20.95 -51.39 12.48
C THR A 685 22.01 -50.58 13.20
N LEU A 686 22.24 -50.89 14.48
CA LEU A 686 23.31 -50.27 15.28
C LEU A 686 24.43 -51.30 15.42
N ASN A 687 25.61 -51.01 14.86
CA ASN A 687 26.76 -51.91 14.82
C ASN A 687 26.44 -53.29 14.21
N GLY A 688 25.57 -53.33 13.18
CA GLY A 688 25.13 -54.57 12.54
C GLY A 688 24.09 -55.36 13.33
N LEU A 689 23.58 -54.83 14.44
CA LEU A 689 22.57 -55.47 15.29
C LEU A 689 21.21 -54.76 15.18
N TYR A 690 20.14 -55.54 15.34
CA TYR A 690 18.78 -55.02 15.55
C TYR A 690 18.58 -54.69 17.04
N PRO A 691 18.53 -53.40 17.41
CA PRO A 691 18.66 -53.01 18.81
C PRO A 691 17.35 -53.11 19.61
N ILE A 692 16.18 -53.08 18.94
CA ILE A 692 14.89 -53.26 19.61
C ILE A 692 14.60 -54.75 19.64
N GLN A 693 14.49 -55.31 20.85
CA GLN A 693 14.36 -56.75 21.08
C GLN A 693 13.26 -57.01 22.10
N VAL A 694 12.38 -57.97 21.78
CA VAL A 694 11.32 -58.44 22.67
C VAL A 694 11.40 -59.94 22.76
N MET A 695 11.45 -60.47 23.98
CA MET A 695 11.42 -61.91 24.25
C MET A 695 10.16 -62.24 25.05
N ALA A 696 9.41 -63.23 24.57
CA ALA A 696 8.24 -63.77 25.24
C ALA A 696 8.40 -65.28 25.43
N LYS A 697 8.08 -65.76 26.62
CA LYS A 697 8.07 -67.18 26.98
C LYS A 697 6.79 -67.49 27.75
N LEU A 698 6.23 -68.68 27.56
CA LEU A 698 5.18 -69.19 28.43
C LEU A 698 5.78 -69.48 29.82
N ASN A 699 5.29 -68.78 30.84
CA ASN A 699 5.63 -69.07 32.22
C ASN A 699 4.63 -70.08 32.77
N ASN A 700 5.13 -71.11 33.47
CA ASN A 700 4.26 -72.02 34.20
C ASN A 700 3.72 -71.30 35.43
N ALA A 701 2.48 -70.80 35.35
CA ALA A 701 1.65 -70.53 36.52
C ALA A 701 0.61 -71.64 36.64
#